data_AF-A0A9D1A1D6-F1
#
_entry.id   AF-A0A9D1A1D6-F1
#
_cell.length_a   1.000
_cell.length_b   1.000
_cell.length_c   1.000
_cell.angle_alpha   90.00
_cell.angle_beta   90.00
_cell.angle_gamma   90.00
#
_symmetry.space_group_name_H-M   'P 1'
#
loop_
_entity.id
_entity.type
_entity.pdbx_description
1 polymer ?
#
loop_
_entity_poly.entity_id
_entity_poly.type
_entity_poly.pdbx_seq_one_letter_code
_entity_poly.pdbx_strand_id
1 'polypeptide(L)'
;MSRRLTIKVAILAVLIVVSMVCMGVLLASMQDNLSLEDANEEIRLEQEDLPGLLETAQQETTENTTTFDDVYRSKAATIAFMANNNVGFELTDAKMAEYRDLMGVDNVIVVDREGKVLAQAQESYANFSYKRYNQLRTCFETGKPSQGMEVFFADQNKGYRYYADAIDDEKMVVVGQDPASLDALVAETGSLESILRNISVGQTGYVMAVSAQDYTVLYSPDASLVGADAFDRGLTVDELEEGYLGWIDFNGQRFYAGVSHIDTTYYVSMVPESDIVASRNITLAVILFIFFSVMATVILYGIFVSREDEKRGYNPENYLNVGPLRFNKAIGRKAIILSFLGFLAVILVTFYMQTLFALSSESVRGKELTNDMQSTITRVNKQADELTAISDERYLNKAQVAAYILDRNPELATKEKLQELSDALMVEYAYVFDQNGTAFASNSPYATFSLSEDPEDQTYEFRQLLSGVDYVVQEPMADELTGQLRQYVGYTLRNADGSPNGFVELSIRSERLERMLSTVQIENILDGVKVGAGGFAFAVSKADQTFAYYPDETVVGKNALQAGMAESQLKDGYSDFVTINGERLYATSLETDDYYVYVAEPESSLMNNRVPLTVATGVGGLICQIIIFLLVTLSTRRPMGAKGAETEAALKAKLEEGADPEQLLAAEEAEEERMFDVVMPSGRVTKTESAASRWLYRSLRWGERSAEQRLLTVVKVLITIFALTVCVAVIFNDRFFPPDSVFNYILGGEWQKGLNVFAVTACLMIACVVMVLTMLLRQLLRLLASVFGARGETMCRLVSSFIKYACIIGMVYYCLMVIGIDTTTLLASAGILSIAISFGAKELVADILSGLFIIFEGEFRVGDIISVGSRSGTVMEIGIRTTKINDGNGNIIIVRNSEVSNVVNMTKESSFAACDLQIEYGESLVRVENVLEKEFPNIRERLSSIEEGPFYRGVVSLADNSVVIRIVAQCAEQNRAPLERDLRREMKLIFDRYDINIPYPQVVVHEPKEFKKATAAEQMRADRFREEQKEASRNIIDDDNDFDLVEDSSRR
;
A
#
# COMPACT_ATOMS: atom_id res chain seq x y z
N MET A 1 53.92 1.96 9.47
CA MET A 1 53.32 1.78 10.82
C MET A 1 54.32 1.02 11.65
N SER A 2 54.39 1.26 12.96
CA SER A 2 55.23 0.42 13.82
C SER A 2 54.70 -1.02 13.89
N ARG A 3 55.60 -1.99 14.16
CA ARG A 3 55.22 -3.40 14.38
C ARG A 3 54.19 -3.55 15.51
N ARG A 4 54.28 -2.71 16.55
CA ARG A 4 53.35 -2.69 17.69
C ARG A 4 51.97 -2.13 17.32
N LEU A 5 51.89 -1.07 16.52
CA LEU A 5 50.61 -0.56 16.03
C LEU A 5 49.93 -1.58 15.11
N THR A 6 50.69 -2.30 14.29
CA THR A 6 50.18 -3.38 13.43
C THR A 6 49.58 -4.53 14.25
N ILE A 7 50.28 -4.95 15.32
CA ILE A 7 49.76 -5.95 16.27
C ILE A 7 48.50 -5.43 16.99
N LYS A 8 48.50 -4.18 17.44
CA LYS A 8 47.33 -3.56 18.11
C LYS A 8 46.11 -3.50 17.18
N VAL A 9 46.30 -3.18 15.89
CA VAL A 9 45.24 -3.20 14.87
C VAL A 9 44.72 -4.62 14.66
N ALA A 10 45.60 -5.62 14.58
CA ALA A 10 45.19 -7.03 14.44
C ALA A 10 44.36 -7.52 15.63
N ILE A 11 44.75 -7.18 16.87
CA ILE A 11 44.00 -7.50 18.09
C ILE A 11 42.61 -6.84 18.06
N LEU A 12 42.52 -5.55 17.70
CA LEU A 12 41.25 -4.84 17.60
C LEU A 12 40.33 -5.43 16.52
N ALA A 13 40.89 -5.89 15.39
CA ALA A 13 40.12 -6.55 14.33
C ALA A 13 39.55 -7.90 14.78
N VAL A 14 40.35 -8.74 15.46
CA VAL A 14 39.88 -10.01 16.03
C VAL A 14 38.79 -9.76 17.08
N LEU A 15 38.96 -8.74 17.93
CA LEU A 15 37.97 -8.41 18.95
C LEU A 15 36.62 -8.02 18.34
N ILE A 16 36.58 -7.26 17.23
CA ILE A 16 35.32 -6.96 16.53
C ILE A 16 34.60 -8.25 16.14
N VAL A 17 35.33 -9.19 15.53
CA VAL A 17 34.73 -10.46 15.09
C VAL A 17 34.23 -11.27 16.28
N VAL A 18 35.01 -11.39 17.35
CA VAL A 18 34.61 -12.12 18.56
C VAL A 18 33.39 -11.47 19.22
N SER A 19 33.40 -10.15 19.40
CA SER A 19 32.24 -9.42 19.94
C SER A 19 31.01 -9.59 19.06
N MET A 20 31.17 -9.65 17.74
CA MET A 20 30.06 -9.87 16.81
C MET A 20 29.46 -11.26 16.93
N VAL A 21 30.31 -12.29 17.03
CA VAL A 21 29.85 -13.67 17.23
C VAL A 21 29.16 -13.81 18.60
N CYS A 22 29.77 -13.29 19.67
CA CYS A 22 29.17 -13.34 21.01
C CYS A 22 27.81 -12.62 21.04
N MET A 23 27.71 -11.43 20.44
CA MET A 23 26.47 -10.67 20.37
C MET A 23 25.42 -11.39 19.52
N GLY A 24 25.81 -11.98 18.40
CA GLY A 24 24.93 -12.76 17.53
C GLY A 24 24.36 -13.99 18.21
N VAL A 25 25.21 -14.76 18.92
CA VAL A 25 24.78 -15.93 19.68
C VAL A 25 23.86 -15.54 20.84
N LEU A 26 24.20 -14.48 21.59
CA LEU A 26 23.36 -13.99 22.69
C LEU A 26 21.98 -13.57 22.18
N LEU A 27 21.95 -12.77 21.11
CA LEU A 27 20.69 -12.30 20.53
C LEU A 27 19.86 -13.45 19.97
N ALA A 28 20.46 -14.38 19.23
CA ALA A 28 19.76 -15.53 18.66
C ALA A 28 19.18 -16.41 19.77
N SER A 29 19.99 -16.80 20.76
CA SER A 29 19.54 -17.65 21.86
C SER A 29 18.44 -17.00 22.70
N MET A 30 18.52 -15.69 22.96
CA MET A 30 17.46 -15.01 23.72
C MET A 30 16.19 -14.85 22.91
N GLN A 31 16.28 -14.59 21.60
CA GLN A 31 15.09 -14.55 20.74
C GLN A 31 14.45 -15.93 20.61
N ASP A 32 15.23 -17.00 20.52
CA ASP A 32 14.73 -18.38 20.48
C ASP A 32 13.95 -18.71 21.76
N ASN A 33 14.53 -18.41 22.91
CA ASN A 33 13.85 -18.65 24.18
C ASN A 33 12.56 -17.84 24.30
N LEU A 34 12.56 -16.58 23.86
CA LEU A 34 11.39 -15.71 23.95
C LEU A 34 10.24 -16.21 23.06
N SER A 35 10.54 -16.53 21.79
CA SER A 35 9.53 -17.04 20.86
C SER A 35 9.00 -18.41 21.28
N LEU A 36 9.82 -19.25 21.92
CA LEU A 36 9.39 -20.52 22.49
C LEU A 36 8.55 -20.35 23.75
N GLU A 37 8.88 -19.37 24.60
CA GLU A 37 8.12 -19.05 25.82
C GLU A 37 6.72 -18.51 25.47
N ASP A 38 6.61 -17.71 24.42
CA ASP A 38 5.32 -17.23 23.90
C ASP A 38 4.47 -18.40 23.35
N ALA A 39 5.06 -19.25 22.52
CA ALA A 39 4.38 -20.44 22.00
C ALA A 39 3.97 -21.41 23.12
N ASN A 40 4.80 -21.57 24.16
CA ASN A 40 4.48 -22.41 25.32
C ASN A 40 3.24 -21.92 26.05
N GLU A 41 3.16 -20.62 26.33
CA GLU A 41 2.04 -20.06 27.11
C GLU A 41 0.74 -20.15 26.32
N GLU A 42 0.79 -19.90 25.01
CA GLU A 42 -0.36 -20.05 24.11
C GLU A 42 -0.85 -21.50 24.06
N ILE A 43 0.05 -22.47 23.82
CA ILE A 43 -0.27 -23.90 23.82
C ILE A 43 -0.91 -24.32 25.16
N ARG A 44 -0.38 -23.82 26.29
CA ARG A 44 -0.88 -24.14 27.63
C ARG A 44 -2.30 -23.62 27.85
N LEU A 45 -2.59 -22.38 27.44
CA LEU A 45 -3.92 -21.78 27.58
C LEU A 45 -4.96 -22.55 26.75
N GLU A 46 -4.61 -22.93 25.52
CA GLU A 46 -5.51 -23.73 24.65
C GLU A 46 -5.78 -25.12 25.24
N GLN A 47 -4.77 -25.77 25.82
CA GLN A 47 -4.93 -27.07 26.47
C GLN A 47 -5.79 -27.00 27.74
N GLU A 48 -5.73 -25.91 28.51
CA GLU A 48 -6.53 -25.73 29.73
C GLU A 48 -8.04 -25.57 29.41
N ASP A 49 -8.40 -24.96 28.27
CA ASP A 49 -9.79 -24.71 27.87
C ASP A 49 -10.44 -25.89 27.12
N LEU A 50 -9.63 -26.70 26.42
CA LEU A 50 -10.10 -27.78 25.55
C LEU A 50 -11.10 -28.76 26.19
N PRO A 51 -10.95 -29.22 27.45
CA PRO A 51 -11.94 -30.08 28.09
C PRO A 51 -13.34 -29.45 28.18
N GLY A 52 -13.42 -28.14 28.43
CA GLY A 52 -14.69 -27.42 28.51
C GLY A 52 -15.39 -27.32 27.15
N LEU A 53 -14.63 -27.07 26.08
CA LEU A 53 -15.15 -27.05 24.71
C LEU A 53 -15.71 -28.42 24.29
N LEU A 54 -14.99 -29.50 24.63
CA LEU A 54 -15.43 -30.87 24.35
C LEU A 54 -16.72 -31.23 25.12
N GLU A 55 -16.83 -30.83 26.39
CA GLU A 55 -18.02 -31.07 27.20
C GLU A 55 -19.25 -30.33 26.63
N THR A 56 -19.11 -29.05 26.27
CA THR A 56 -20.20 -28.26 25.65
C THR A 56 -20.68 -28.91 24.36
N ALA A 57 -19.78 -29.30 23.46
CA ALA A 57 -20.14 -29.96 22.20
C ALA A 57 -20.87 -31.30 22.40
N GLN A 58 -20.51 -32.05 23.45
CA GLN A 58 -21.18 -33.29 23.80
C GLN A 58 -22.60 -33.05 24.37
N GLN A 59 -22.78 -31.97 25.14
CA GLN A 59 -24.10 -31.54 25.58
C GLN A 59 -24.99 -31.14 24.39
N GLU A 60 -24.47 -30.34 23.45
CA GLU A 60 -25.19 -29.95 22.24
C GLU A 60 -25.61 -31.17 21.38
N THR A 61 -24.72 -32.15 21.23
CA THR A 61 -25.03 -33.40 20.51
C THR A 61 -26.19 -34.16 21.15
N THR A 62 -26.17 -34.24 22.48
CA THR A 62 -27.21 -34.91 23.26
C THR A 62 -28.55 -34.19 23.12
N GLU A 63 -28.52 -32.86 23.16
CA GLU A 63 -29.69 -32.02 23.00
C GLU A 63 -30.28 -32.08 21.58
N ASN A 64 -29.44 -32.05 20.56
CA ASN A 64 -29.85 -32.17 19.15
C ASN A 64 -30.55 -33.52 18.89
N THR A 65 -30.01 -34.61 19.44
CA THR A 65 -30.61 -35.95 19.37
C THR A 65 -31.94 -36.01 20.11
N THR A 66 -32.01 -35.44 21.33
CA THR A 66 -33.23 -35.41 22.13
C THR A 66 -34.34 -34.64 21.40
N THR A 67 -33.99 -33.48 20.85
CA THR A 67 -34.95 -32.65 20.09
C THR A 67 -35.45 -33.38 18.86
N PHE A 68 -34.56 -34.04 18.11
CA PHE A 68 -34.96 -34.86 16.96
C PHE A 68 -35.95 -35.95 17.38
N ASP A 69 -35.65 -36.68 18.45
CA ASP A 69 -36.54 -37.72 18.98
C ASP A 69 -37.91 -37.18 19.39
N ASP A 70 -37.96 -36.04 20.06
CA ASP A 70 -39.22 -35.42 20.49
C ASP A 70 -40.09 -35.02 19.30
N VAL A 71 -39.50 -34.54 18.20
CA VAL A 71 -40.23 -34.23 16.95
C VAL A 71 -41.03 -35.43 16.47
N TYR A 72 -40.38 -36.59 16.31
CA TYR A 72 -41.02 -37.74 15.70
C TYR A 72 -41.88 -38.53 16.67
N ARG A 73 -41.60 -38.46 17.98
CA ARG A 73 -42.53 -38.90 19.03
C ARG A 73 -43.83 -38.11 18.98
N SER A 74 -43.76 -36.79 18.85
CA SER A 74 -44.94 -35.92 18.69
C SER A 74 -45.76 -36.31 17.45
N LYS A 75 -45.10 -36.62 16.32
CA LYS A 75 -45.80 -37.08 15.10
C LYS A 75 -46.53 -38.42 15.32
N ALA A 76 -45.89 -39.39 15.98
CA ALA A 76 -46.55 -40.65 16.35
C ALA A 76 -47.74 -40.42 17.29
N ALA A 77 -47.56 -39.58 18.32
CA ALA A 77 -48.61 -39.21 19.27
C ALA A 77 -49.79 -38.52 18.59
N THR A 78 -49.53 -37.65 17.62
CA THR A 78 -50.57 -36.91 16.90
C THR A 78 -51.40 -37.86 16.02
N ILE A 79 -50.78 -38.87 15.40
CA ILE A 79 -51.53 -39.90 14.66
C ILE A 79 -52.38 -40.76 15.61
N ALA A 80 -51.83 -41.15 16.77
CA ALA A 80 -52.60 -41.86 17.79
C ALA A 80 -53.77 -41.01 18.33
N PHE A 81 -53.55 -39.71 18.56
CA PHE A 81 -54.60 -38.75 18.94
C PHE A 81 -55.71 -38.68 17.89
N MET A 82 -55.36 -38.58 16.60
CA MET A 82 -56.33 -38.60 15.50
C MET A 82 -57.15 -39.89 15.46
N ALA A 83 -56.52 -41.04 15.70
CA ALA A 83 -57.19 -42.33 15.77
C ALA A 83 -58.17 -42.40 16.95
N ASN A 84 -57.78 -41.88 18.12
CA ASN A 84 -58.56 -41.95 19.36
C ASN A 84 -59.72 -40.96 19.43
N ASN A 85 -59.67 -39.88 18.64
CA ASN A 85 -60.67 -38.82 18.63
C ASN A 85 -61.51 -38.79 17.35
N ASN A 86 -61.56 -39.91 16.61
CA ASN A 86 -62.39 -40.11 15.42
C ASN A 86 -62.17 -39.07 14.32
N VAL A 87 -60.93 -38.66 14.10
CA VAL A 87 -60.54 -37.64 13.10
C VAL A 87 -60.35 -38.29 11.72
N GLY A 88 -61.40 -38.98 11.25
CA GLY A 88 -61.40 -39.68 9.95
C GLY A 88 -60.32 -40.77 9.83
N PHE A 89 -60.03 -41.47 10.93
CA PHE A 89 -59.05 -42.56 10.96
C PHE A 89 -59.60 -43.84 10.34
N GLU A 90 -58.83 -44.44 9.42
CA GLU A 90 -59.15 -45.70 8.76
C GLU A 90 -57.89 -46.58 8.65
N LEU A 91 -58.04 -47.87 8.89
CA LEU A 91 -56.96 -48.87 8.75
C LEU A 91 -56.77 -49.26 7.28
N THR A 92 -56.31 -48.31 6.47
CA THR A 92 -56.00 -48.53 5.05
C THR A 92 -54.65 -47.93 4.68
N ASP A 93 -53.94 -48.56 3.73
CA ASP A 93 -52.65 -48.06 3.25
C ASP A 93 -52.77 -46.64 2.66
N ALA A 94 -53.91 -46.33 2.01
CA ALA A 94 -54.20 -44.99 1.48
C ALA A 94 -54.28 -43.94 2.59
N LYS A 95 -54.90 -44.27 3.74
CA LYS A 95 -54.95 -43.37 4.89
C LYS A 95 -53.59 -43.20 5.55
N MET A 96 -52.79 -44.26 5.62
CA MET A 96 -51.41 -44.15 6.12
C MET A 96 -50.55 -43.28 5.20
N ALA A 97 -50.74 -43.34 3.89
CA ALA A 97 -50.09 -42.43 2.94
C ALA A 97 -50.51 -40.97 3.14
N GLU A 98 -51.80 -40.70 3.39
CA GLU A 98 -52.28 -39.35 3.75
C GLU A 98 -51.62 -38.85 5.05
N TYR A 99 -51.53 -39.70 6.09
CA TYR A 99 -50.86 -39.32 7.33
C TYR A 99 -49.35 -39.15 7.18
N ARG A 100 -48.70 -39.94 6.33
CA ARG A 100 -47.30 -39.76 5.97
C ARG A 100 -47.05 -38.38 5.38
N ASP A 101 -47.88 -38.00 4.40
CA ASP A 101 -47.74 -36.71 3.70
C ASP A 101 -48.08 -35.53 4.62
N LEU A 102 -49.13 -35.66 5.44
CA LEU A 102 -49.52 -34.64 6.42
C LEU A 102 -48.45 -34.41 7.50
N MET A 103 -47.89 -35.50 8.03
CA MET A 103 -46.88 -35.44 9.09
C MET A 103 -45.47 -35.17 8.57
N GLY A 104 -45.24 -35.26 7.26
CA GLY A 104 -43.90 -35.13 6.66
C GLY A 104 -42.91 -36.13 7.27
N VAL A 105 -43.23 -37.42 7.20
CA VAL A 105 -42.36 -38.53 7.66
C VAL A 105 -42.14 -39.52 6.54
N ASP A 106 -41.11 -40.36 6.63
CA ASP A 106 -40.87 -41.33 5.55
C ASP A 106 -41.91 -42.45 5.55
N ASN A 107 -42.32 -42.95 6.71
CA ASN A 107 -43.32 -44.01 6.80
C ASN A 107 -44.24 -43.87 8.01
N VAL A 108 -45.50 -44.26 7.82
CA VAL A 108 -46.50 -44.45 8.88
C VAL A 108 -47.03 -45.86 8.76
N ILE A 109 -46.97 -46.61 9.86
CA ILE A 109 -47.28 -48.04 9.90
C ILE A 109 -48.16 -48.28 11.12
N VAL A 110 -49.26 -49.00 10.98
CA VAL A 110 -50.04 -49.46 12.13
C VAL A 110 -49.78 -50.94 12.33
N VAL A 111 -49.42 -51.32 13.55
CA VAL A 111 -49.13 -52.71 13.92
C VAL A 111 -49.96 -53.13 15.11
N ASP A 112 -50.26 -54.43 15.21
CA ASP A 112 -50.83 -55.01 16.43
C ASP A 112 -49.77 -55.18 17.52
N ARG A 113 -50.21 -55.57 18.72
CA ARG A 113 -49.37 -55.77 19.90
C ARG A 113 -48.28 -56.81 19.66
N GLU A 114 -48.54 -57.82 18.84
CA GLU A 114 -47.58 -58.86 18.43
C GLU A 114 -46.61 -58.39 17.34
N GLY A 115 -46.78 -57.18 16.78
CA GLY A 115 -45.92 -56.57 15.77
C GLY A 115 -46.23 -56.98 14.33
N LYS A 116 -47.44 -57.45 14.05
CA LYS A 116 -47.95 -57.69 12.70
C LYS A 116 -48.46 -56.37 12.11
N VAL A 117 -48.05 -56.08 10.88
CA VAL A 117 -48.50 -54.89 10.14
C VAL A 117 -49.97 -55.04 9.75
N LEU A 118 -50.78 -54.04 10.09
CA LEU A 118 -52.21 -53.94 9.77
C LEU A 118 -52.48 -52.99 8.59
N ALA A 119 -51.74 -51.88 8.52
CA ALA A 119 -51.73 -50.92 7.41
C ALA A 119 -50.37 -50.21 7.36
N GLN A 120 -49.92 -49.79 6.18
CA GLN A 120 -48.65 -49.07 6.02
C GLN A 120 -48.68 -48.11 4.83
N ALA A 121 -48.04 -46.95 4.96
CA ALA A 121 -47.93 -45.96 3.89
C ALA A 121 -47.02 -46.44 2.76
N GLN A 122 -45.95 -47.15 3.14
CA GLN A 122 -45.02 -47.83 2.23
C GLN A 122 -44.47 -49.09 2.89
N GLU A 123 -43.98 -50.03 2.06
CA GLU A 123 -43.44 -51.30 2.55
C GLU A 123 -42.22 -51.07 3.45
N SER A 124 -42.29 -51.58 4.69
CA SER A 124 -41.22 -51.43 5.67
C SER A 124 -40.19 -52.56 5.60
N TYR A 125 -38.90 -52.22 5.72
CA TYR A 125 -37.82 -53.20 5.88
C TYR A 125 -37.82 -53.85 7.27
N ALA A 126 -38.52 -53.26 8.24
CA ALA A 126 -38.58 -53.73 9.62
C ALA A 126 -39.60 -54.86 9.80
N ASN A 127 -39.20 -55.93 10.50
CA ASN A 127 -40.12 -56.93 11.04
C ASN A 127 -40.39 -56.66 12.52
N PHE A 128 -41.47 -55.95 12.83
CA PHE A 128 -41.81 -55.51 14.19
C PHE A 128 -42.13 -56.66 15.17
N SER A 129 -42.35 -57.88 14.68
CA SER A 129 -42.49 -59.07 15.55
C SER A 129 -41.17 -59.47 16.25
N TYR A 130 -40.02 -59.01 15.75
CA TYR A 130 -38.72 -59.36 16.33
C TYR A 130 -38.47 -58.65 17.66
N LYS A 131 -37.78 -59.33 18.57
CA LYS A 131 -37.46 -58.82 19.93
C LYS A 131 -36.75 -57.48 19.94
N ARG A 132 -35.95 -57.16 18.91
CA ARG A 132 -35.25 -55.88 18.80
C ARG A 132 -36.20 -54.68 18.79
N TYR A 133 -37.47 -54.86 18.39
CA TYR A 133 -38.47 -53.79 18.37
C TYR A 133 -39.32 -53.72 19.65
N ASN A 134 -39.01 -54.51 20.68
CA ASN A 134 -39.75 -54.48 21.94
C ASN A 134 -39.76 -53.09 22.59
N GLN A 135 -38.73 -52.26 22.35
CA GLN A 135 -38.68 -50.90 22.87
C GLN A 135 -39.80 -50.01 22.31
N LEU A 136 -40.31 -50.29 21.10
CA LEU A 136 -41.47 -49.57 20.57
C LEU A 136 -42.76 -49.91 21.33
N ARG A 137 -42.87 -51.13 21.87
CA ARG A 137 -44.05 -51.61 22.61
C ARG A 137 -44.19 -51.02 24.00
N THR A 138 -43.20 -50.27 24.50
CA THR A 138 -43.30 -49.62 25.81
C THR A 138 -44.47 -48.66 25.88
N CYS A 139 -44.92 -48.12 24.75
CA CYS A 139 -46.09 -47.24 24.66
C CYS A 139 -47.38 -47.87 25.23
N PHE A 140 -47.57 -49.19 25.08
CA PHE A 140 -48.72 -49.90 25.65
C PHE A 140 -48.69 -49.96 27.18
N GLU A 141 -47.51 -49.87 27.79
CA GLU A 141 -47.33 -49.92 29.25
C GLU A 141 -47.34 -48.52 29.86
N THR A 142 -46.71 -47.55 29.18
CA THR A 142 -46.53 -46.19 29.69
C THR A 142 -47.67 -45.26 29.33
N GLY A 143 -48.47 -45.58 28.31
CA GLY A 143 -49.45 -44.66 27.72
C GLY A 143 -48.80 -43.42 27.10
N LYS A 144 -47.52 -43.50 26.75
CA LYS A 144 -46.72 -42.42 26.17
C LYS A 144 -45.94 -42.92 24.96
N PRO A 145 -45.58 -42.05 24.01
CA PRO A 145 -44.73 -42.43 22.89
C PRO A 145 -43.45 -43.16 23.32
N SER A 146 -43.07 -44.17 22.56
CA SER A 146 -41.86 -44.95 22.78
C SER A 146 -40.61 -44.09 22.62
N GLN A 147 -39.50 -44.55 23.19
CA GLN A 147 -38.20 -44.02 22.81
C GLN A 147 -37.87 -44.31 21.35
N GLY A 148 -37.04 -43.46 20.75
CA GLY A 148 -36.56 -43.65 19.38
C GLY A 148 -35.69 -44.90 19.31
N MET A 149 -35.95 -45.75 18.33
CA MET A 149 -35.21 -46.97 18.10
C MET A 149 -34.60 -46.97 16.70
N GLU A 150 -33.28 -46.89 16.64
CA GLU A 150 -32.56 -46.85 15.37
C GLU A 150 -32.13 -48.25 14.93
N VAL A 151 -32.32 -48.53 13.64
CA VAL A 151 -31.99 -49.82 13.04
C VAL A 151 -31.33 -49.58 11.70
N PHE A 152 -30.07 -50.03 11.60
CA PHE A 152 -29.35 -50.07 10.33
C PHE A 152 -29.60 -51.40 9.61
N PHE A 153 -29.93 -51.32 8.33
CA PHE A 153 -30.17 -52.45 7.45
C PHE A 153 -28.99 -52.60 6.49
N ALA A 154 -28.00 -53.41 6.87
CA ALA A 154 -26.74 -53.58 6.12
C ALA A 154 -26.96 -53.97 4.64
N ASP A 155 -27.94 -54.82 4.35
CA ASP A 155 -28.24 -55.27 2.98
C ASP A 155 -28.75 -54.15 2.06
N GLN A 156 -29.29 -53.07 2.63
CA GLN A 156 -29.86 -51.93 1.90
C GLN A 156 -29.00 -50.66 2.04
N ASN A 157 -27.95 -50.70 2.87
CA ASN A 157 -27.14 -49.55 3.27
C ASN A 157 -27.99 -48.35 3.72
N LYS A 158 -29.04 -48.61 4.52
CA LYS A 158 -29.99 -47.60 5.03
C LYS A 158 -30.24 -47.75 6.53
N GLY A 159 -30.28 -46.62 7.23
CA GLY A 159 -30.74 -46.52 8.62
C GLY A 159 -32.18 -46.03 8.68
N TYR A 160 -32.94 -46.51 9.66
CA TYR A 160 -34.22 -45.92 10.03
C TYR A 160 -34.34 -45.82 11.54
N ARG A 161 -34.85 -44.69 12.01
CA ARG A 161 -35.22 -44.46 13.39
C ARG A 161 -36.74 -44.53 13.52
N TYR A 162 -37.21 -45.39 14.42
CA TYR A 162 -38.62 -45.69 14.61
C TYR A 162 -39.13 -45.16 15.94
N TYR A 163 -40.37 -44.66 15.93
CA TYR A 163 -41.09 -44.13 17.08
C TYR A 163 -42.50 -44.70 17.06
N ALA A 164 -43.04 -45.06 18.22
CA ALA A 164 -44.38 -45.63 18.29
C ALA A 164 -45.24 -44.97 19.35
N ASP A 165 -46.54 -44.90 19.13
CA ASP A 165 -47.50 -44.56 20.19
C ASP A 165 -48.75 -45.44 20.11
N ALA A 166 -49.35 -45.70 21.26
CA ALA A 166 -50.49 -46.61 21.37
C ALA A 166 -51.75 -45.93 20.84
N ILE A 167 -52.44 -46.59 19.90
CA ILE A 167 -53.78 -46.20 19.48
C ILE A 167 -54.75 -46.73 20.55
N ASP A 168 -54.72 -48.04 20.77
CA ASP A 168 -55.52 -48.72 21.80
C ASP A 168 -54.68 -49.80 22.50
N ASP A 169 -55.29 -50.60 23.38
CA ASP A 169 -54.60 -51.67 24.12
C ASP A 169 -54.01 -52.78 23.22
N GLU A 170 -54.40 -52.83 21.95
CA GLU A 170 -54.02 -53.88 20.98
C GLU A 170 -53.23 -53.35 19.77
N LYS A 171 -53.26 -52.05 19.47
CA LYS A 171 -52.67 -51.46 18.26
C LYS A 171 -51.82 -50.24 18.58
N MET A 172 -50.71 -50.10 17.87
CA MET A 172 -49.86 -48.90 17.91
C MET A 172 -49.58 -48.39 16.51
N VAL A 173 -49.42 -47.08 16.39
CA VAL A 173 -48.83 -46.47 15.21
C VAL A 173 -47.32 -46.43 15.38
N VAL A 174 -46.59 -46.68 14.30
CA VAL A 174 -45.14 -46.60 14.20
C VAL A 174 -44.79 -45.64 13.07
N VAL A 175 -44.06 -44.58 13.41
CA VAL A 175 -43.45 -43.64 12.49
C VAL A 175 -42.01 -44.06 12.23
N GLY A 176 -41.61 -44.13 10.97
CA GLY A 176 -40.23 -44.39 10.56
C GLY A 176 -39.65 -43.17 9.84
N GLN A 177 -38.41 -42.81 10.19
CA GLN A 177 -37.68 -41.69 9.60
C GLN A 177 -36.21 -42.06 9.33
N ASP A 178 -35.67 -41.60 8.21
CA ASP A 178 -34.24 -41.59 7.91
C ASP A 178 -33.47 -40.63 8.85
N PRO A 179 -32.51 -41.11 9.66
CA PRO A 179 -31.75 -40.28 10.58
C PRO A 179 -30.69 -39.39 9.91
N ALA A 180 -30.52 -39.41 8.58
CA ALA A 180 -29.46 -38.67 7.89
C ALA A 180 -29.37 -37.17 8.27
N SER A 181 -30.49 -36.49 8.51
CA SER A 181 -30.48 -35.09 8.96
C SER A 181 -29.99 -34.92 10.41
N LEU A 182 -30.25 -35.90 11.28
CA LEU A 182 -29.71 -35.93 12.63
C LEU A 182 -28.21 -36.21 12.57
N ASP A 183 -27.78 -37.16 11.75
CA ASP A 183 -26.36 -37.51 11.59
C ASP A 183 -25.54 -36.31 11.09
N ALA A 184 -26.08 -35.55 10.12
CA ALA A 184 -25.45 -34.32 9.64
C ALA A 184 -25.34 -33.26 10.74
N LEU A 185 -26.40 -33.07 11.52
CA LEU A 185 -26.44 -32.09 12.62
C LEU A 185 -25.43 -32.46 13.74
N VAL A 186 -25.38 -33.73 14.11
CA VAL A 186 -24.41 -34.24 15.10
C VAL A 186 -22.97 -34.11 14.58
N ALA A 187 -22.74 -34.38 13.30
CA ALA A 187 -21.43 -34.16 12.70
C ALA A 187 -21.03 -32.68 12.70
N GLU A 188 -21.98 -31.76 12.57
CA GLU A 188 -21.72 -30.32 12.53
C GLU A 188 -21.52 -29.69 13.91
N THR A 189 -22.17 -30.19 14.97
CA THR A 189 -22.07 -29.59 16.32
C THR A 189 -21.18 -30.37 17.29
N GLY A 190 -21.02 -31.68 17.06
CA GLY A 190 -20.42 -32.61 18.02
C GLY A 190 -19.15 -33.30 17.58
N SER A 191 -18.74 -33.13 16.31
CA SER A 191 -17.53 -33.79 15.82
C SER A 191 -16.26 -33.09 16.31
N LEU A 192 -15.18 -33.87 16.46
CA LEU A 192 -13.83 -33.33 16.70
C LEU A 192 -13.45 -32.27 15.66
N GLU A 193 -13.85 -32.47 14.40
CA GLU A 193 -13.61 -31.52 13.32
C GLU A 193 -14.27 -30.16 13.57
N SER A 194 -15.53 -30.14 14.02
CA SER A 194 -16.23 -28.88 14.28
C SER A 194 -15.65 -28.08 15.44
N ILE A 195 -15.17 -28.79 16.46
CA ILE A 195 -14.59 -28.19 17.66
C ILE A 195 -13.20 -27.64 17.35
N LEU A 196 -12.34 -28.47 16.75
CA LEU A 196 -10.92 -28.17 16.59
C LEU A 196 -10.60 -27.25 15.40
N ARG A 197 -11.49 -27.14 14.39
CA ARG A 197 -11.24 -26.28 13.21
C ARG A 197 -11.13 -24.79 13.53
N ASN A 198 -11.71 -24.34 14.65
CA ASN A 198 -11.67 -22.94 15.06
C ASN A 198 -10.57 -22.66 16.09
N ILE A 199 -9.79 -23.69 16.47
CA ILE A 199 -8.67 -23.52 17.41
C ILE A 199 -7.40 -23.29 16.62
N SER A 200 -6.91 -22.05 16.65
CA SER A 200 -5.62 -21.64 16.08
C SER A 200 -4.58 -21.52 17.19
N VAL A 201 -3.36 -21.98 16.94
CA VAL A 201 -2.24 -21.84 17.87
C VAL A 201 -1.10 -21.10 17.15
N GLY A 202 -0.73 -19.91 17.58
CA GLY A 202 0.26 -19.09 16.88
C GLY A 202 -0.32 -18.40 15.64
N GLN A 203 0.48 -18.24 14.57
CA GLN A 203 0.01 -17.62 13.33
C GLN A 203 -0.66 -18.63 12.40
N THR A 204 0.00 -19.77 12.17
CA THR A 204 -0.48 -20.81 11.23
C THR A 204 -0.55 -22.20 11.86
N GLY A 205 -0.41 -22.28 13.19
CA GLY A 205 -0.50 -23.52 13.93
C GLY A 205 -1.93 -23.93 14.24
N TYR A 206 -2.09 -25.21 14.60
CA TYR A 206 -3.39 -25.87 14.71
C TYR A 206 -3.35 -26.99 15.74
N VAL A 207 -4.53 -27.46 16.14
CA VAL A 207 -4.68 -28.65 16.99
C VAL A 207 -5.02 -29.88 16.14
N MET A 208 -4.33 -30.98 16.37
CA MET A 208 -4.61 -32.29 15.76
C MET A 208 -5.10 -33.26 16.83
N ALA A 209 -6.05 -34.13 16.47
CA ALA A 209 -6.49 -35.21 17.35
C ALA A 209 -5.92 -36.54 16.86
N VAL A 210 -5.34 -37.32 17.78
CA VAL A 210 -4.76 -38.65 17.53
C VAL A 210 -5.38 -39.64 18.51
N SER A 211 -5.85 -40.78 18.01
CA SER A 211 -6.43 -41.83 18.85
C SER A 211 -5.39 -42.43 19.79
N ALA A 212 -5.72 -42.55 21.07
CA ALA A 212 -4.86 -43.23 22.04
C ALA A 212 -4.90 -44.77 21.91
N GLN A 213 -5.81 -45.33 21.11
CA GLN A 213 -5.99 -46.78 20.96
C GLN A 213 -5.11 -47.36 19.86
N ASP A 214 -5.06 -46.69 18.72
CA ASP A 214 -4.42 -47.17 17.49
C ASP A 214 -3.50 -46.12 16.85
N TYR A 215 -3.33 -44.94 17.47
CA TYR A 215 -2.45 -43.85 17.00
C TYR A 215 -2.80 -43.32 15.61
N THR A 216 -4.04 -43.58 15.18
CA THR A 216 -4.59 -43.04 13.95
C THR A 216 -4.96 -41.57 14.15
N VAL A 217 -4.63 -40.71 13.19
CA VAL A 217 -5.04 -39.30 13.18
C VAL A 217 -6.57 -39.24 13.01
N LEU A 218 -7.26 -38.76 14.04
CA LEU A 218 -8.71 -38.60 14.08
C LEU A 218 -9.17 -37.29 13.43
N TYR A 219 -8.38 -36.23 13.57
CA TYR A 219 -8.65 -34.94 12.95
C TYR A 219 -7.35 -34.18 12.68
N SER A 220 -7.26 -33.54 11.51
CA SER A 220 -6.25 -32.55 11.15
C SER A 220 -6.83 -31.59 10.11
N PRO A 221 -6.43 -30.30 10.07
CA PRO A 221 -6.85 -29.38 9.00
C PRO A 221 -6.51 -29.87 7.59
N ASP A 222 -5.43 -30.66 7.45
CA ASP A 222 -5.15 -31.38 6.22
C ASP A 222 -5.92 -32.72 6.22
N ALA A 223 -7.05 -32.73 5.52
CA ALA A 223 -7.92 -33.90 5.38
C ALA A 223 -7.19 -35.15 4.83
N SER A 224 -6.03 -35.00 4.16
CA SER A 224 -5.24 -36.13 3.68
C SER A 224 -4.48 -36.88 4.79
N LEU A 225 -4.43 -36.30 6.00
CA LEU A 225 -3.79 -36.89 7.17
C LEU A 225 -4.77 -37.70 8.01
N VAL A 226 -6.08 -37.42 7.92
CA VAL A 226 -7.11 -38.13 8.67
C VAL A 226 -7.15 -39.60 8.28
N GLY A 227 -7.12 -40.50 9.26
CA GLY A 227 -7.05 -41.95 9.05
C GLY A 227 -5.64 -42.51 8.81
N ALA A 228 -4.61 -41.66 8.78
CA ALA A 228 -3.22 -42.11 8.69
C ALA A 228 -2.66 -42.49 10.07
N ASP A 229 -1.71 -43.42 10.10
CA ASP A 229 -0.91 -43.72 11.28
C ASP A 229 0.04 -42.54 11.57
N ALA A 230 -0.02 -42.01 12.79
CA ALA A 230 0.76 -40.82 13.17
C ALA A 230 2.28 -41.10 13.23
N PHE A 231 2.69 -42.34 13.49
CA PHE A 231 4.10 -42.72 13.53
C PHE A 231 4.71 -42.83 12.13
N ASP A 232 3.95 -43.29 11.14
CA ASP A 232 4.36 -43.30 9.73
C ASP A 232 4.63 -41.88 9.19
N ARG A 233 4.08 -40.87 9.87
CA ARG A 233 4.26 -39.45 9.55
C ARG A 233 5.32 -38.74 10.40
N GLY A 234 5.98 -39.44 11.32
CA GLY A 234 7.17 -38.94 12.02
C GLY A 234 7.04 -38.77 13.53
N LEU A 235 5.84 -38.87 14.11
CA LEU A 235 5.68 -38.83 15.56
C LEU A 235 6.32 -40.04 16.24
N THR A 236 6.65 -39.89 17.52
CA THR A 236 7.11 -40.96 18.39
C THR A 236 6.22 -41.09 19.62
N VAL A 237 6.30 -42.23 20.31
CA VAL A 237 5.49 -42.51 21.50
C VAL A 237 5.78 -41.50 22.62
N ASP A 238 7.05 -41.15 22.82
CA ASP A 238 7.49 -40.19 23.85
C ASP A 238 6.93 -38.77 23.58
N GLU A 239 6.65 -38.43 22.32
CA GLU A 239 6.09 -37.13 21.91
C GLU A 239 4.57 -37.05 22.07
N LEU A 240 3.89 -38.18 22.30
CA LEU A 240 2.46 -38.26 22.57
C LEU A 240 2.15 -38.46 24.06
N GLU A 241 3.14 -38.35 24.94
CA GLU A 241 2.90 -38.43 26.38
C GLU A 241 2.16 -37.19 26.91
N GLU A 242 1.33 -37.39 27.93
CA GLU A 242 0.60 -36.30 28.59
C GLU A 242 1.56 -35.22 29.10
N GLY A 243 1.30 -33.97 28.71
CA GLY A 243 2.12 -32.83 29.10
C GLY A 243 3.47 -32.75 28.37
N TYR A 244 3.67 -33.53 27.30
CA TYR A 244 4.80 -33.31 26.40
C TYR A 244 4.75 -31.87 25.87
N LEU A 245 5.92 -31.21 25.86
CA LEU A 245 6.10 -29.86 25.32
C LEU A 245 7.49 -29.77 24.70
N GLY A 246 7.55 -29.66 23.38
CA GLY A 246 8.83 -29.77 22.67
C GLY A 246 8.71 -29.73 21.15
N TRP A 247 9.84 -29.89 20.48
CA TRP A 247 9.90 -29.95 19.03
C TRP A 247 9.56 -31.35 18.52
N ILE A 248 8.60 -31.44 17.60
CA ILE A 248 8.18 -32.65 16.89
C ILE A 248 8.42 -32.48 15.38
N ASP A 249 8.73 -33.58 14.70
CA ASP A 249 8.81 -33.63 13.23
C ASP A 249 7.61 -34.41 12.70
N PHE A 250 6.72 -33.75 11.97
CA PHE A 250 5.49 -34.34 11.45
C PHE A 250 5.28 -34.00 9.98
N ASN A 251 5.04 -35.03 9.15
CA ASN A 251 4.82 -34.92 7.72
C ASN A 251 5.93 -34.16 6.94
N GLY A 252 7.18 -34.25 7.42
CA GLY A 252 8.34 -33.58 6.82
C GLY A 252 8.48 -32.09 7.16
N GLN A 253 7.65 -31.59 8.09
CA GLN A 253 7.74 -30.25 8.67
C GLN A 253 8.02 -30.34 10.17
N ARG A 254 8.66 -29.30 10.72
CA ARG A 254 9.03 -29.23 12.12
C ARG A 254 8.11 -28.28 12.87
N PHE A 255 7.55 -28.76 13.98
CA PHE A 255 6.62 -28.02 14.81
C PHE A 255 7.10 -27.98 16.25
N TYR A 256 6.77 -26.92 16.95
CA TYR A 256 6.84 -26.87 18.39
C TYR A 256 5.45 -27.18 18.94
N ALA A 257 5.31 -28.25 19.71
CA ALA A 257 4.01 -28.80 20.05
C ALA A 257 3.88 -29.13 21.54
N GLY A 258 2.65 -29.03 22.02
CA GLY A 258 2.24 -29.55 23.31
C GLY A 258 1.16 -30.61 23.16
N VAL A 259 1.19 -31.63 24.03
CA VAL A 259 0.20 -32.71 24.02
C VAL A 259 -0.62 -32.72 25.31
N SER A 260 -1.94 -32.82 25.14
CA SER A 260 -2.90 -33.11 26.20
C SER A 260 -3.71 -34.36 25.84
N HIS A 261 -3.98 -35.20 26.81
CA HIS A 261 -4.64 -36.48 26.69
C HIS A 261 -5.97 -36.41 27.43
N ILE A 262 -7.06 -36.37 26.66
CA ILE A 262 -8.42 -36.31 27.18
C ILE A 262 -9.14 -37.58 26.74
N ASP A 263 -9.64 -38.34 27.73
CA ASP A 263 -10.28 -39.64 27.59
C ASP A 263 -9.46 -40.69 26.82
N THR A 264 -9.66 -40.77 25.51
CA THR A 264 -9.04 -41.76 24.61
C THR A 264 -8.37 -41.11 23.40
N THR A 265 -8.12 -39.80 23.47
CA THR A 265 -7.57 -39.01 22.37
C THR A 265 -6.45 -38.10 22.87
N TYR A 266 -5.33 -38.10 22.15
CA TYR A 266 -4.25 -37.13 22.28
C TYR A 266 -4.55 -35.92 21.39
N TYR A 267 -4.57 -34.74 21.99
CA TYR A 267 -4.69 -33.46 21.32
C TYR A 267 -3.31 -32.81 21.27
N VAL A 268 -2.83 -32.62 20.05
CA VAL A 268 -1.49 -32.11 19.77
C VAL A 268 -1.64 -30.70 19.21
N SER A 269 -1.38 -29.70 20.04
CA SER A 269 -1.34 -28.29 19.66
C SER A 269 0.02 -27.98 19.05
N MET A 270 0.09 -27.51 17.80
CA MET A 270 1.35 -27.39 17.05
C MET A 270 1.55 -26.00 16.47
N VAL A 271 2.76 -25.45 16.62
CA VAL A 271 3.19 -24.19 15.98
C VAL A 271 4.35 -24.47 15.02
N PRO A 272 4.28 -24.08 13.74
CA PRO A 272 5.35 -24.32 12.77
C PRO A 272 6.67 -23.63 13.12
N GLU A 273 7.81 -24.26 12.81
CA GLU A 273 9.14 -23.63 12.98
C GLU A 273 9.26 -22.33 12.17
N SER A 274 8.58 -22.22 11.02
CA SER A 274 8.57 -21.01 10.19
C SER A 274 8.07 -19.79 10.95
N ASP A 275 7.02 -19.96 11.76
CA ASP A 275 6.36 -18.89 12.51
C ASP A 275 7.29 -18.40 13.63
N ILE A 276 8.04 -19.34 14.22
CA ILE A 276 9.04 -19.06 15.25
C ILE A 276 10.32 -18.41 14.66
N VAL A 277 10.70 -18.73 13.42
CA VAL A 277 12.02 -18.36 12.85
C VAL A 277 12.00 -17.18 11.86
N ALA A 278 10.94 -16.99 11.07
CA ALA A 278 10.96 -16.14 9.87
C ALA A 278 11.29 -14.66 10.14
N SER A 279 10.89 -14.12 11.28
CA SER A 279 11.11 -12.70 11.60
C SER A 279 12.37 -12.39 12.42
N ARG A 280 12.95 -13.42 13.06
CA ARG A 280 14.15 -13.32 13.90
C ARG A 280 15.36 -12.80 13.13
N ASN A 281 15.64 -13.43 12.00
CA ASN A 281 16.92 -13.28 11.28
C ASN A 281 17.17 -11.85 10.77
N ILE A 282 16.12 -11.13 10.38
CA ILE A 282 16.25 -9.77 9.86
C ILE A 282 16.50 -8.77 11.00
N THR A 283 15.76 -8.90 12.10
CA THR A 283 15.94 -8.07 13.30
C THR A 283 17.36 -8.24 13.85
N LEU A 284 17.86 -9.48 13.92
CA LEU A 284 19.25 -9.78 14.25
C LEU A 284 20.24 -9.07 13.33
N ALA A 285 20.05 -9.16 12.02
CA ALA A 285 20.95 -8.58 11.04
C ALA A 285 21.06 -7.05 11.19
N VAL A 286 19.95 -6.35 11.42
CA VAL A 286 19.94 -4.88 11.62
C VAL A 286 20.66 -4.49 12.90
N ILE A 287 20.36 -5.15 14.03
CA ILE A 287 21.00 -4.88 15.32
C ILE A 287 22.51 -5.15 15.25
N LEU A 288 22.90 -6.28 14.68
CA LEU A 288 24.31 -6.65 14.51
C LEU A 288 25.05 -5.67 13.59
N PHE A 289 24.43 -5.20 12.51
CA PHE A 289 25.03 -4.21 11.62
C PHE A 289 25.29 -2.87 12.32
N ILE A 290 24.36 -2.42 13.16
CA ILE A 290 24.51 -1.16 13.90
C ILE A 290 25.57 -1.30 14.98
N PHE A 291 25.56 -2.42 15.70
CA PHE A 291 26.60 -2.75 16.66
C PHE A 291 27.99 -2.79 16.01
N PHE A 292 28.13 -3.47 14.86
CA PHE A 292 29.34 -3.47 14.05
C PHE A 292 29.78 -2.05 13.67
N SER A 293 28.85 -1.25 13.15
CA SER A 293 29.12 0.11 12.67
C SER A 293 29.62 1.02 13.80
N VAL A 294 29.04 0.89 14.99
CA VAL A 294 29.48 1.60 16.20
C VAL A 294 30.88 1.17 16.62
N MET A 295 31.14 -0.14 16.74
CA MET A 295 32.46 -0.67 17.11
C MET A 295 33.54 -0.25 16.11
N ALA A 296 33.28 -0.42 14.82
CA ALA A 296 34.19 -0.07 13.74
C ALA A 296 34.54 1.43 13.78
N THR A 297 33.56 2.30 14.04
CA THR A 297 33.75 3.75 14.14
C THR A 297 34.68 4.12 15.30
N VAL A 298 34.45 3.58 16.50
CA VAL A 298 35.30 3.83 17.69
C VAL A 298 36.73 3.33 17.46
N ILE A 299 36.88 2.12 16.91
CA ILE A 299 38.18 1.50 16.65
C ILE A 299 38.97 2.28 15.59
N LEU A 300 38.33 2.62 14.47
CA LEU A 300 38.98 3.38 13.40
C LEU A 300 39.38 4.77 13.85
N TYR A 301 38.57 5.44 14.67
CA TYR A 301 38.96 6.71 15.29
C TYR A 301 40.24 6.56 16.14
N GLY A 302 40.27 5.55 17.01
CA GLY A 302 41.44 5.22 17.82
C GLY A 302 42.70 4.96 17.00
N ILE A 303 42.56 4.21 15.90
CA ILE A 303 43.65 3.90 14.96
C ILE A 303 44.13 5.17 14.23
N PHE A 304 43.21 6.03 13.77
CA PHE A 304 43.56 7.26 13.06
C PHE A 304 44.33 8.23 13.94
N VAL A 305 43.90 8.42 15.19
CA VAL A 305 44.61 9.28 16.15
C VAL A 305 45.96 8.66 16.54
N SER A 306 46.02 7.35 16.82
CA SER A 306 47.28 6.67 17.15
C SER A 306 48.31 6.76 16.01
N ARG A 307 47.85 6.68 14.75
CA ARG A 307 48.70 6.83 13.55
C ARG A 307 49.16 8.28 13.34
N GLU A 308 48.35 9.25 13.76
CA GLU A 308 48.69 10.67 13.71
C GLU A 308 49.73 11.04 14.79
N ASP A 309 49.59 10.48 16.00
CA ASP A 309 50.59 10.58 17.09
C ASP A 309 51.95 9.96 16.68
N GLU A 310 51.98 8.80 16.01
CA GLU A 310 53.23 8.20 15.50
C GLU A 310 53.97 9.11 14.50
N LYS A 311 53.24 9.91 13.73
CA LYS A 311 53.80 10.81 12.72
C LYS A 311 54.31 12.13 13.30
N ARG A 312 53.62 12.68 14.31
CA ARG A 312 53.93 14.01 14.90
C ARG A 312 55.06 13.98 15.94
N GLY A 313 55.47 12.80 16.38
CA GLY A 313 56.30 12.66 17.58
C GLY A 313 55.45 12.75 18.85
N TYR A 314 55.80 11.97 19.86
CA TYR A 314 54.98 11.83 21.06
C TYR A 314 54.99 13.12 21.88
N ASN A 315 53.85 13.81 22.01
CA ASN A 315 53.70 14.90 22.97
C ASN A 315 53.45 14.31 24.39
N PRO A 316 54.36 14.52 25.36
CA PRO A 316 54.23 13.97 26.71
C PRO A 316 52.96 14.40 27.45
N GLU A 317 52.44 15.60 27.17
CA GLU A 317 51.29 16.19 27.87
C GLU A 317 49.97 15.46 27.58
N ASN A 318 49.89 14.76 26.45
CA ASN A 318 48.72 14.00 26.03
C ASN A 318 48.59 12.63 26.70
N TYR A 319 49.54 12.22 27.55
CA TYR A 319 49.54 10.90 28.18
C TYR A 319 49.49 10.98 29.71
N LEU A 320 48.57 10.25 30.34
CA LEU A 320 48.56 10.01 31.78
C LEU A 320 49.23 8.66 32.05
N ASN A 321 50.18 8.59 32.99
CA ASN A 321 50.80 7.33 33.39
C ASN A 321 49.90 6.61 34.40
N VAL A 322 49.60 5.34 34.14
CA VAL A 322 48.81 4.47 35.04
C VAL A 322 49.56 3.14 35.15
N GLY A 323 50.45 3.03 36.16
CA GLY A 323 51.28 1.83 36.36
C GLY A 323 52.18 1.48 35.14
N PRO A 324 52.16 0.23 34.62
CA PRO A 324 52.93 -0.16 33.43
C PRO A 324 52.33 0.35 32.10
N LEU A 325 51.15 0.98 32.14
CA LEU A 325 50.40 1.46 30.99
C LEU A 325 50.34 2.99 30.93
N ARG A 326 50.06 3.54 29.75
CA ARG A 326 49.81 4.96 29.50
C ARG A 326 48.44 5.16 28.87
N PHE A 327 47.66 6.06 29.45
CA PHE A 327 46.35 6.49 28.94
C PHE A 327 46.52 7.68 28.00
N ASN A 328 46.08 7.56 26.75
CA ASN A 328 46.10 8.65 25.77
C ASN A 328 44.88 9.57 25.99
N LYS A 329 45.08 10.75 26.57
CA LYS A 329 44.02 11.75 26.83
C LYS A 329 43.40 12.28 25.55
N ALA A 330 44.16 12.38 24.45
CA ALA A 330 43.69 12.88 23.17
C ALA A 330 42.71 11.90 22.50
N ILE A 331 42.97 10.59 22.62
CA ILE A 331 42.05 9.54 22.18
C ILE A 331 40.86 9.45 23.15
N GLY A 332 41.13 9.39 24.45
CA GLY A 332 40.13 9.13 25.48
C GLY A 332 38.98 10.15 25.51
N ARG A 333 39.29 11.46 25.38
CA ARG A 333 38.26 12.52 25.48
C ARG A 333 37.17 12.42 24.40
N LYS A 334 37.51 11.93 23.20
CA LYS A 334 36.56 11.80 22.08
C LYS A 334 36.05 10.38 21.88
N ALA A 335 36.89 9.38 22.14
CA ALA A 335 36.47 7.98 22.11
C ALA A 335 35.37 7.70 23.15
N ILE A 336 35.41 8.33 24.33
CA ILE A 336 34.37 8.14 25.36
C ILE A 336 33.00 8.65 24.89
N ILE A 337 32.97 9.81 24.22
CA ILE A 337 31.75 10.41 23.66
C ILE A 337 31.21 9.53 22.54
N LEU A 338 32.09 9.05 21.64
CA LEU A 338 31.71 8.17 20.53
C LEU A 338 31.20 6.81 21.02
N SER A 339 31.86 6.21 22.02
CA SER A 339 31.39 4.98 22.65
C SER A 339 30.02 5.20 23.31
N PHE A 340 29.88 6.21 24.17
CA PHE A 340 28.61 6.50 24.83
C PHE A 340 27.45 6.73 23.85
N LEU A 341 27.66 7.57 22.82
CA LEU A 341 26.66 7.81 21.78
C LEU A 341 26.35 6.54 20.98
N GLY A 342 27.36 5.73 20.71
CA GLY A 342 27.21 4.44 20.06
C GLY A 342 26.44 3.42 20.89
N PHE A 343 26.64 3.40 22.21
CA PHE A 343 25.90 2.53 23.13
C PHE A 343 24.43 2.93 23.17
N LEU A 344 24.16 4.23 23.28
CA LEU A 344 22.80 4.75 23.22
C LEU A 344 22.12 4.40 21.88
N ALA A 345 22.84 4.50 20.76
CA ALA A 345 22.33 4.12 19.45
C ALA A 345 21.99 2.62 19.35
N VAL A 346 22.83 1.74 19.92
CA VAL A 346 22.55 0.30 19.95
C VAL A 346 21.30 0.01 20.77
N ILE A 347 21.18 0.55 21.99
CA ILE A 347 19.98 0.36 22.83
C ILE A 347 18.72 0.87 22.12
N LEU A 348 18.78 2.10 21.59
CA LEU A 348 17.64 2.73 20.95
C LEU A 348 17.17 1.93 19.75
N VAL A 349 18.09 1.49 18.89
CA VAL A 349 17.69 0.73 17.70
C VAL A 349 17.26 -0.68 18.05
N THR A 350 17.87 -1.33 19.04
CA THR A 350 17.38 -2.63 19.52
C THR A 350 15.95 -2.52 20.04
N PHE A 351 15.65 -1.55 20.91
CA PHE A 351 14.31 -1.32 21.42
C PHE A 351 13.31 -1.00 20.29
N TYR A 352 13.72 -0.14 19.35
CA TYR A 352 12.91 0.22 18.19
C TYR A 352 12.59 -0.99 17.31
N MET A 353 13.59 -1.81 16.98
CA MET A 353 13.40 -2.99 16.13
C MET A 353 12.54 -4.06 16.81
N GLN A 354 12.70 -4.28 18.11
CA GLN A 354 11.83 -5.18 18.87
C GLN A 354 10.39 -4.68 18.91
N THR A 355 10.20 -3.36 19.08
CA THR A 355 8.88 -2.75 19.08
C THR A 355 8.21 -2.86 17.73
N LEU A 356 8.94 -2.55 16.66
CA LEU A 356 8.46 -2.69 15.29
C LEU A 356 8.01 -4.13 15.00
N PHE A 357 8.84 -5.10 15.39
CA PHE A 357 8.54 -6.50 15.13
C PHE A 357 7.26 -6.94 15.83
N ALA A 358 7.17 -6.74 17.14
CA ALA A 358 6.04 -7.24 17.90
C ALA A 358 4.72 -6.52 17.55
N LEU A 359 4.74 -5.20 17.27
CA LEU A 359 3.54 -4.52 16.77
C LEU A 359 3.12 -5.00 15.38
N SER A 360 4.07 -5.27 14.48
CA SER A 360 3.73 -5.78 13.16
C SER A 360 3.24 -7.21 13.20
N SER A 361 3.84 -8.06 14.03
CA SER A 361 3.40 -9.44 14.22
C SER A 361 1.97 -9.46 14.72
N GLU A 362 1.66 -8.58 15.69
CA GLU A 362 0.33 -8.47 16.24
C GLU A 362 -0.68 -7.89 15.24
N SER A 363 -0.27 -6.93 14.42
CA SER A 363 -1.13 -6.39 13.37
C SER A 363 -1.46 -7.43 12.29
N VAL A 364 -0.47 -8.23 11.86
CA VAL A 364 -0.67 -9.30 10.87
C VAL A 364 -1.59 -10.37 11.44
N ARG A 365 -1.33 -10.85 12.67
CA ARG A 365 -2.17 -11.83 13.36
C ARG A 365 -3.59 -11.31 13.60
N GLY A 366 -3.73 -10.09 14.11
CA GLY A 366 -5.03 -9.48 14.36
C GLY A 366 -5.86 -9.33 13.09
N LYS A 367 -5.23 -9.08 11.94
CA LYS A 367 -5.92 -9.03 10.65
C LYS A 367 -6.42 -10.40 10.19
N GLU A 368 -5.64 -11.46 10.39
CA GLU A 368 -6.05 -12.83 10.09
C GLU A 368 -7.22 -13.25 10.99
N LEU A 369 -7.08 -13.06 12.30
CA LEU A 369 -8.12 -13.42 13.28
C LEU A 369 -9.42 -12.64 13.04
N THR A 370 -9.35 -11.34 12.76
CA THR A 370 -10.56 -10.57 12.45
C THR A 370 -11.26 -11.04 11.18
N ASN A 371 -10.51 -11.42 10.13
CA ASN A 371 -11.10 -12.00 8.91
C ASN A 371 -11.80 -13.35 9.20
N ASP A 372 -11.17 -14.20 10.01
CA ASP A 372 -11.76 -15.48 10.41
C ASP A 372 -13.03 -15.28 11.23
N MET A 373 -13.04 -14.30 12.14
CA MET A 373 -14.22 -13.88 12.88
C MET A 373 -15.31 -13.33 11.95
N GLN A 374 -14.98 -12.58 10.90
CA GLN A 374 -15.96 -12.16 9.90
C GLN A 374 -16.67 -13.35 9.27
N SER A 375 -15.88 -14.33 8.86
CA SER A 375 -16.39 -15.53 8.21
C SER A 375 -17.29 -16.31 9.17
N THR A 376 -16.92 -16.36 10.45
CA THR A 376 -17.69 -16.99 11.51
C THR A 376 -18.99 -16.26 11.78
N ILE A 377 -18.97 -14.94 11.99
CA ILE A 377 -20.18 -14.11 12.18
C ILE A 377 -21.13 -14.28 11.00
N THR A 378 -20.62 -14.16 9.78
CA THR A 378 -21.43 -14.30 8.56
C THR A 378 -22.05 -15.70 8.45
N ARG A 379 -21.26 -16.74 8.74
CA ARG A 379 -21.72 -18.14 8.72
C ARG A 379 -22.78 -18.39 9.77
N VAL A 380 -22.56 -17.94 11.01
CA VAL A 380 -23.46 -18.14 12.15
C VAL A 380 -24.77 -17.38 11.94
N ASN A 381 -24.73 -16.13 11.46
CA ASN A 381 -25.94 -15.38 11.09
C ASN A 381 -26.73 -16.10 10.00
N LYS A 382 -26.06 -16.54 8.93
CA LYS A 382 -26.73 -17.28 7.85
C LYS A 382 -27.34 -18.59 8.35
N GLN A 383 -26.65 -19.31 9.23
CA GLN A 383 -27.16 -20.53 9.85
C GLN A 383 -28.40 -20.21 10.71
N ALA A 384 -28.40 -19.12 11.47
CA ALA A 384 -29.53 -18.68 12.26
C ALA A 384 -30.77 -18.40 11.40
N ASP A 385 -30.59 -17.71 10.27
CA ASP A 385 -31.67 -17.41 9.32
C ASP A 385 -32.23 -18.69 8.70
N GLU A 386 -31.37 -19.59 8.24
CA GLU A 386 -31.76 -20.89 7.67
C GLU A 386 -32.52 -21.75 8.70
N LEU A 387 -32.04 -21.79 9.94
CA LEU A 387 -32.67 -22.54 11.04
C LEU A 387 -34.00 -21.94 11.49
N THR A 388 -34.12 -20.61 11.51
CA THR A 388 -35.38 -19.92 11.81
C THR A 388 -36.42 -20.29 10.76
N ALA A 389 -36.07 -20.23 9.47
CA ALA A 389 -36.95 -20.64 8.38
C ALA A 389 -37.40 -22.11 8.48
N ILE A 390 -36.49 -23.03 8.86
CA ILE A 390 -36.84 -24.44 9.10
C ILE A 390 -37.79 -24.58 10.30
N SER A 391 -37.56 -23.81 11.36
CA SER A 391 -38.43 -23.79 12.54
C SER A 391 -39.84 -23.30 12.18
N ASP A 392 -39.93 -22.24 11.40
CA ASP A 392 -41.18 -21.65 10.90
C ASP A 392 -41.98 -22.67 10.10
N GLU A 393 -41.35 -23.35 9.15
CA GLU A 393 -42.00 -24.40 8.34
C GLU A 393 -42.51 -25.55 9.22
N ARG A 394 -41.70 -25.98 10.19
CA ARG A 394 -42.07 -27.04 11.12
C ARG A 394 -43.28 -26.66 11.97
N TYR A 395 -43.30 -25.44 12.49
CA TYR A 395 -44.39 -24.96 13.35
C TYR A 395 -45.66 -24.67 12.56
N LEU A 396 -45.52 -24.19 11.33
CA LEU A 396 -46.61 -24.11 10.37
C LEU A 396 -47.23 -25.48 10.10
N ASN A 397 -46.43 -26.53 9.92
CA ASN A 397 -46.95 -27.89 9.77
C ASN A 397 -47.77 -28.33 10.99
N LYS A 398 -47.34 -28.00 12.22
CA LYS A 398 -48.15 -28.27 13.43
C LYS A 398 -49.49 -27.53 13.42
N ALA A 399 -49.51 -26.26 13.04
CA ALA A 399 -50.74 -25.47 12.94
C ALA A 399 -51.67 -26.02 11.86
N GLN A 400 -51.12 -26.44 10.72
CA GLN A 400 -51.85 -27.11 9.64
C GLN A 400 -52.46 -28.44 10.11
N VAL A 401 -51.71 -29.24 10.88
CA VAL A 401 -52.21 -30.49 11.47
C VAL A 401 -53.31 -30.22 12.49
N ALA A 402 -53.15 -29.22 13.35
CA ALA A 402 -54.20 -28.79 14.29
C ALA A 402 -55.48 -28.37 13.54
N ALA A 403 -55.34 -27.59 12.46
CA ALA A 403 -56.45 -27.18 11.61
C ALA A 403 -57.12 -28.39 10.94
N TYR A 404 -56.33 -29.30 10.35
CA TYR A 404 -56.82 -30.55 9.75
C TYR A 404 -57.66 -31.38 10.75
N ILE A 405 -57.23 -31.41 12.03
CA ILE A 405 -57.91 -32.12 13.11
C ILE A 405 -59.24 -31.46 13.46
N LEU A 406 -59.22 -30.14 13.67
CA LEU A 406 -60.39 -29.36 14.07
C LEU A 406 -61.42 -29.24 12.94
N ASP A 407 -61.00 -29.18 11.67
CA ASP A 407 -61.89 -29.16 10.51
C ASP A 407 -62.70 -30.47 10.39
N ARG A 408 -62.07 -31.61 10.69
CA ARG A 408 -62.72 -32.93 10.64
C ARG A 408 -63.55 -33.24 11.87
N ASN A 409 -63.17 -32.71 13.04
CA ASN A 409 -63.92 -32.88 14.26
C ASN A 409 -63.94 -31.58 15.09
N PRO A 410 -64.86 -30.64 14.78
CA PRO A 410 -64.97 -29.37 15.48
C PRO A 410 -65.34 -29.50 16.97
N GLU A 411 -65.90 -30.65 17.39
CA GLU A 411 -66.25 -30.91 18.81
C GLU A 411 -65.00 -31.01 19.71
N LEU A 412 -63.80 -31.13 19.11
CA LEU A 412 -62.53 -31.13 19.83
C LEU A 412 -62.08 -29.74 20.28
N ALA A 413 -62.76 -28.66 19.89
CA ALA A 413 -62.52 -27.29 20.37
C ALA A 413 -63.02 -27.09 21.82
N THR A 414 -62.53 -27.91 22.75
CA THR A 414 -62.79 -27.84 24.20
C THR A 414 -61.47 -27.75 24.94
N LYS A 415 -61.47 -27.18 26.15
CA LYS A 415 -60.25 -26.98 26.93
C LYS A 415 -59.47 -28.29 27.14
N GLU A 416 -60.14 -29.36 27.53
CA GLU A 416 -59.54 -30.67 27.77
C GLU A 416 -58.94 -31.27 26.49
N LYS A 417 -59.67 -31.21 25.37
CA LYS A 417 -59.18 -31.77 24.09
C LYS A 417 -58.12 -30.93 23.41
N LEU A 418 -58.16 -29.61 23.57
CA LEU A 418 -57.08 -28.73 23.14
C LEU A 418 -55.81 -28.94 23.98
N GLN A 419 -55.94 -29.32 25.27
CA GLN A 419 -54.78 -29.72 26.06
C GLN A 419 -54.18 -31.03 25.53
N GLU A 420 -54.99 -32.07 25.30
CA GLU A 420 -54.50 -33.33 24.71
C GLU A 420 -53.86 -33.12 23.33
N LEU A 421 -54.45 -32.26 22.49
CA LEU A 421 -53.91 -31.90 21.18
C LEU A 421 -52.59 -31.13 21.29
N SER A 422 -52.51 -30.18 22.23
CA SER A 422 -51.29 -29.40 22.48
C SER A 422 -50.16 -30.30 22.99
N ASP A 423 -50.47 -31.25 23.89
CA ASP A 423 -49.53 -32.25 24.38
C ASP A 423 -49.03 -33.16 23.22
N ALA A 424 -49.93 -33.60 22.34
CA ALA A 424 -49.58 -34.44 21.18
C ALA A 424 -48.71 -33.69 20.16
N LEU A 425 -49.05 -32.43 19.87
CA LEU A 425 -48.28 -31.55 18.98
C LEU A 425 -47.01 -30.98 19.64
N MET A 426 -46.82 -31.20 20.95
CA MET A 426 -45.78 -30.56 21.76
C MET A 426 -45.74 -29.04 21.55
N VAL A 427 -46.86 -28.38 21.81
CA VAL A 427 -47.00 -26.91 21.83
C VAL A 427 -47.59 -26.49 23.18
N GLU A 428 -47.40 -25.23 23.56
CA GLU A 428 -47.80 -24.77 24.89
C GLU A 428 -49.32 -24.52 24.94
N TYR A 429 -49.81 -23.71 23.98
CA TYR A 429 -51.22 -23.39 23.89
C TYR A 429 -51.75 -23.50 22.46
N ALA A 430 -53.03 -23.85 22.34
CA ALA A 430 -53.83 -23.73 21.15
C ALA A 430 -55.00 -22.80 21.42
N TYR A 431 -55.25 -21.86 20.51
CA TYR A 431 -56.39 -20.95 20.53
C TYR A 431 -57.21 -21.18 19.27
N VAL A 432 -58.53 -21.22 19.42
CA VAL A 432 -59.46 -21.37 18.31
C VAL A 432 -60.31 -20.12 18.23
N PHE A 433 -60.23 -19.46 17.09
CA PHE A 433 -60.91 -18.20 16.80
C PHE A 433 -62.09 -18.42 15.86
N ASP A 434 -63.14 -17.63 16.06
CA ASP A 434 -64.26 -17.57 15.12
C ASP A 434 -63.96 -16.62 13.94
N GLN A 435 -64.92 -16.53 13.01
CA GLN A 435 -64.86 -15.64 11.84
C GLN A 435 -64.82 -14.14 12.17
N ASN A 436 -65.10 -13.74 13.42
CA ASN A 436 -65.04 -12.35 13.86
C ASN A 436 -63.71 -12.02 14.55
N GLY A 437 -62.79 -13.00 14.68
CA GLY A 437 -61.52 -12.83 15.38
C GLY A 437 -61.65 -12.90 16.90
N THR A 438 -62.67 -13.58 17.43
CA THR A 438 -62.81 -13.82 18.86
C THR A 438 -62.39 -15.25 19.21
N ALA A 439 -61.43 -15.39 20.12
CA ALA A 439 -61.03 -16.69 20.67
C ALA A 439 -62.16 -17.26 21.54
N PHE A 440 -62.70 -18.42 21.17
CA PHE A 440 -63.81 -19.07 21.89
C PHE A 440 -63.41 -20.38 22.59
N ALA A 441 -62.28 -20.98 22.21
CA ALA A 441 -61.73 -22.15 22.88
C ALA A 441 -60.20 -22.06 22.98
N SER A 442 -59.65 -22.40 24.15
CA SER A 442 -58.21 -22.51 24.36
C SER A 442 -57.90 -23.38 25.58
N ASN A 443 -56.71 -23.98 25.60
CA ASN A 443 -56.13 -24.60 26.80
C ASN A 443 -55.33 -23.61 27.66
N SER A 444 -55.10 -22.39 27.18
CA SER A 444 -54.44 -21.29 27.90
C SER A 444 -55.25 -20.82 29.12
N PRO A 445 -54.60 -20.24 30.15
CA PRO A 445 -55.27 -19.47 31.20
C PRO A 445 -56.12 -18.31 30.65
N TYR A 446 -55.83 -17.83 29.44
CA TYR A 446 -56.48 -16.69 28.79
C TYR A 446 -57.39 -17.17 27.65
N ALA A 447 -58.60 -17.63 28.00
CA ALA A 447 -59.45 -18.35 27.06
C ALA A 447 -60.36 -17.47 26.17
N THR A 448 -60.40 -16.14 26.38
CA THR A 448 -61.33 -15.27 25.67
C THR A 448 -60.76 -13.86 25.48
N PHE A 449 -60.38 -13.55 24.25
CA PHE A 449 -59.97 -12.22 23.79
C PHE A 449 -60.33 -12.06 22.31
N SER A 450 -60.13 -10.86 21.75
CA SER A 450 -60.34 -10.60 20.33
C SER A 450 -59.14 -9.88 19.74
N LEU A 451 -58.87 -10.11 18.46
CA LEU A 451 -57.71 -9.53 17.77
C LEU A 451 -57.78 -7.99 17.75
N SER A 452 -56.67 -7.36 18.09
CA SER A 452 -56.52 -5.90 18.15
C SER A 452 -56.54 -5.24 16.76
N GLU A 453 -56.91 -3.96 16.71
CA GLU A 453 -56.83 -3.13 15.48
C GLU A 453 -55.58 -2.24 15.45
N ASP A 454 -54.80 -2.23 16.54
CA ASP A 454 -53.56 -1.47 16.66
C ASP A 454 -52.41 -2.22 15.95
N PRO A 455 -51.75 -1.64 14.93
CA PRO A 455 -50.62 -2.28 14.26
C PRO A 455 -49.43 -2.63 15.16
N GLU A 456 -49.33 -2.02 16.34
CA GLU A 456 -48.25 -2.29 17.31
C GLU A 456 -48.58 -3.46 18.26
N ASP A 457 -49.80 -4.01 18.21
CA ASP A 457 -50.26 -5.12 19.06
C ASP A 457 -49.92 -6.48 18.44
N GLN A 458 -49.47 -7.43 19.27
CA GLN A 458 -49.04 -8.76 18.83
C GLN A 458 -50.11 -9.53 18.05
N THR A 459 -51.39 -9.30 18.34
CA THR A 459 -52.51 -10.03 17.72
C THR A 459 -52.92 -9.47 16.35
N TYR A 460 -52.39 -8.31 15.95
CA TYR A 460 -52.82 -7.60 14.73
C TYR A 460 -52.60 -8.41 13.45
N GLU A 461 -51.43 -9.04 13.29
CA GLU A 461 -51.08 -9.78 12.07
C GLU A 461 -52.04 -10.93 11.76
N PHE A 462 -52.60 -11.59 12.78
CA PHE A 462 -53.51 -12.73 12.61
C PHE A 462 -54.86 -12.35 11.98
N ARG A 463 -55.20 -11.05 11.91
CA ARG A 463 -56.40 -10.58 11.18
C ARG A 463 -56.33 -10.86 9.68
N GLN A 464 -55.13 -11.06 9.14
CA GLN A 464 -54.93 -11.45 7.75
C GLN A 464 -55.60 -12.81 7.45
N LEU A 465 -55.66 -13.72 8.44
CA LEU A 465 -56.33 -15.03 8.32
C LEU A 465 -57.84 -14.88 8.10
N LEU A 466 -58.48 -13.92 8.79
CA LEU A 466 -59.91 -13.60 8.59
C LEU A 466 -60.21 -13.05 7.19
N SER A 467 -59.19 -12.53 6.50
CA SER A 467 -59.29 -11.98 5.15
C SER A 467 -59.04 -13.03 4.05
N GLY A 468 -58.83 -14.29 4.43
CA GLY A 468 -58.64 -15.40 3.49
C GLY A 468 -57.18 -15.77 3.21
N VAL A 469 -56.23 -15.30 4.01
CA VAL A 469 -54.85 -15.83 4.02
C VAL A 469 -54.85 -17.22 4.68
N ASP A 470 -54.09 -18.17 4.14
CA ASP A 470 -54.10 -19.56 4.63
C ASP A 470 -53.42 -19.72 6.00
N TYR A 471 -52.32 -18.99 6.22
CA TYR A 471 -51.54 -19.07 7.44
C TYR A 471 -50.77 -17.78 7.70
N VAL A 472 -50.40 -17.57 8.96
CA VAL A 472 -49.53 -16.49 9.42
C VAL A 472 -48.52 -17.10 10.38
N VAL A 473 -47.23 -16.90 10.11
CA VAL A 473 -46.15 -17.24 11.04
C VAL A 473 -45.62 -15.90 11.53
N GLN A 474 -45.76 -15.62 12.81
CA GLN A 474 -45.22 -14.42 13.42
C GLN A 474 -43.74 -14.62 13.77
N GLU A 475 -42.94 -13.56 13.70
CA GLU A 475 -41.56 -13.61 14.20
C GLU A 475 -41.54 -13.87 15.74
N PRO A 476 -40.57 -14.64 16.25
CA PRO A 476 -40.45 -14.87 17.69
C PRO A 476 -40.30 -13.54 18.44
N MET A 477 -41.19 -13.27 19.41
CA MET A 477 -41.18 -12.04 20.20
C MET A 477 -41.55 -12.30 21.65
N ALA A 478 -41.19 -11.37 22.54
CA ALA A 478 -41.51 -11.48 23.96
C ALA A 478 -43.03 -11.32 24.15
N ASP A 479 -43.68 -12.37 24.63
CA ASP A 479 -45.10 -12.39 24.95
C ASP A 479 -45.47 -11.26 25.90
N GLU A 480 -46.47 -10.43 25.54
CA GLU A 480 -46.83 -9.23 26.33
C GLU A 480 -47.22 -9.52 27.78
N LEU A 481 -47.68 -10.75 28.09
CA LEU A 481 -48.16 -11.14 29.41
C LEU A 481 -47.06 -11.74 30.29
N THR A 482 -46.18 -12.55 29.70
CA THR A 482 -45.17 -13.34 30.41
C THR A 482 -43.75 -12.84 30.22
N GLY A 483 -43.50 -12.02 29.20
CA GLY A 483 -42.17 -11.56 28.79
C GLY A 483 -41.28 -12.65 28.20
N GLN A 484 -41.79 -13.88 28.05
CA GLN A 484 -41.05 -15.01 27.49
C GLN A 484 -41.07 -14.97 25.97
N LEU A 485 -39.97 -15.36 25.33
CA LEU A 485 -39.90 -15.46 23.87
C LEU A 485 -40.85 -16.54 23.39
N ARG A 486 -41.84 -16.15 22.58
CA ARG A 486 -42.83 -17.04 21.99
C ARG A 486 -42.99 -16.76 20.52
N GLN A 487 -43.34 -17.81 19.79
CA GLN A 487 -43.73 -17.71 18.41
C GLN A 487 -45.18 -18.14 18.28
N TYR A 488 -45.97 -17.31 17.62
CA TYR A 488 -47.38 -17.57 17.34
C TYR A 488 -47.55 -17.95 15.87
N VAL A 489 -48.23 -19.07 15.63
CA VAL A 489 -48.46 -19.58 14.27
C VAL A 489 -49.94 -19.90 14.07
N GLY A 490 -50.56 -19.22 13.11
CA GLY A 490 -51.97 -19.32 12.82
C GLY A 490 -52.21 -20.03 11.48
N TYR A 491 -53.26 -20.87 11.44
CA TYR A 491 -53.72 -21.53 10.22
C TYR A 491 -55.24 -21.49 10.12
N THR A 492 -55.74 -21.12 8.94
CA THR A 492 -57.16 -20.93 8.69
C THR A 492 -57.93 -22.26 8.75
N LEU A 493 -59.00 -22.27 9.53
CA LEU A 493 -59.95 -23.39 9.60
C LEU A 493 -60.91 -23.32 8.42
N ARG A 494 -61.35 -24.47 7.92
CA ARG A 494 -62.22 -24.56 6.74
C ARG A 494 -63.45 -25.42 6.99
N ASN A 495 -64.58 -24.95 6.49
CA ASN A 495 -65.80 -25.74 6.42
C ASN A 495 -65.67 -26.88 5.39
N ALA A 496 -66.62 -27.83 5.41
CA ALA A 496 -66.66 -28.95 4.47
C ALA A 496 -66.77 -28.52 2.98
N ASP A 497 -67.20 -27.28 2.71
CA ASP A 497 -67.24 -26.69 1.37
C ASP A 497 -65.97 -25.90 1.00
N GLY A 498 -64.96 -25.88 1.88
CA GLY A 498 -63.68 -25.20 1.73
C GLY A 498 -63.71 -23.71 2.11
N SER A 499 -64.83 -23.15 2.54
CA SER A 499 -64.91 -21.75 2.99
C SER A 499 -64.18 -21.52 4.34
N PRO A 500 -63.50 -20.38 4.55
CA PRO A 500 -62.87 -20.05 5.84
C PRO A 500 -63.88 -20.01 6.99
N ASN A 501 -63.50 -20.55 8.14
CA ASN A 501 -64.35 -20.65 9.34
C ASN A 501 -63.56 -20.32 10.61
N GLY A 502 -62.94 -19.13 10.63
CA GLY A 502 -61.99 -18.77 11.69
C GLY A 502 -60.63 -19.42 11.47
N PHE A 503 -59.86 -19.56 12.54
CA PHE A 503 -58.50 -20.11 12.48
C PHE A 503 -58.10 -20.74 13.81
N VAL A 504 -57.08 -21.59 13.78
CA VAL A 504 -56.37 -22.07 14.96
C VAL A 504 -55.03 -21.36 15.04
N GLU A 505 -54.66 -20.92 16.23
CA GLU A 505 -53.38 -20.31 16.53
C GLU A 505 -52.66 -21.13 17.58
N LEU A 506 -51.42 -21.50 17.31
CA LEU A 506 -50.57 -22.24 18.23
C LEU A 506 -49.54 -21.28 18.84
N SER A 507 -49.44 -21.32 20.15
CA SER A 507 -48.39 -20.67 20.92
C SER A 507 -47.27 -21.66 21.17
N ILE A 508 -46.09 -21.33 20.68
CA ILE A 508 -44.94 -22.22 20.71
C ILE A 508 -43.82 -21.54 21.48
N ARG A 509 -43.46 -22.16 22.61
CA ARG A 509 -42.25 -21.79 23.35
C ARG A 509 -41.09 -22.60 22.79
N SER A 510 -40.19 -21.93 22.09
CA SER A 510 -39.01 -22.58 21.52
C SER A 510 -37.78 -22.22 22.33
N GLU A 511 -37.57 -22.94 23.44
CA GLU A 511 -36.34 -22.81 24.24
C GLU A 511 -35.08 -23.09 23.40
N ARG A 512 -35.23 -23.86 22.31
CA ARG A 512 -34.17 -24.15 21.35
C ARG A 512 -33.90 -22.97 20.43
N LEU A 513 -34.92 -22.37 19.82
CA LEU A 513 -34.73 -21.18 18.98
C LEU A 513 -34.18 -20.03 19.82
N GLU A 514 -34.65 -19.87 21.06
CA GLU A 514 -34.12 -18.91 22.03
C GLU A 514 -32.63 -19.13 22.31
N ARG A 515 -32.21 -20.38 22.63
CA ARG A 515 -30.80 -20.72 22.84
C ARG A 515 -29.94 -20.59 21.57
N MET A 516 -30.48 -20.92 20.41
CA MET A 516 -29.74 -20.81 19.15
C MET A 516 -29.57 -19.35 18.75
N LEU A 517 -30.62 -18.54 18.85
CA LEU A 517 -30.51 -17.10 18.63
C LEU A 517 -29.60 -16.42 19.65
N SER A 518 -29.51 -16.93 20.89
CA SER A 518 -28.51 -16.44 21.83
C SER A 518 -27.09 -16.76 21.34
N THR A 519 -26.79 -17.96 20.82
CA THR A 519 -25.44 -18.28 20.29
C THR A 519 -24.97 -17.40 19.13
N VAL A 520 -25.91 -16.75 18.42
CA VAL A 520 -25.64 -15.88 17.26
C VAL A 520 -25.40 -14.43 17.71
N GLN A 521 -25.69 -14.11 18.97
CA GLN A 521 -25.40 -12.78 19.51
C GLN A 521 -23.89 -12.55 19.53
N ILE A 522 -23.49 -11.32 19.22
CA ILE A 522 -22.08 -10.95 19.10
C ILE A 522 -21.29 -11.27 20.38
N GLU A 523 -21.93 -11.20 21.55
CA GLU A 523 -21.33 -11.63 22.81
C GLU A 523 -20.88 -13.10 22.77
N ASN A 524 -21.75 -14.03 22.37
CA ASN A 524 -21.42 -15.46 22.35
C ASN A 524 -20.47 -15.85 21.21
N ILE A 525 -20.39 -15.03 20.15
CA ILE A 525 -19.42 -15.23 19.07
C ILE A 525 -18.03 -14.76 19.49
N LEU A 526 -17.95 -13.68 20.28
CA LEU A 526 -16.69 -13.09 20.71
C LEU A 526 -16.20 -13.65 22.05
N ASP A 527 -17.08 -14.24 22.85
CA ASP A 527 -16.74 -14.85 24.12
C ASP A 527 -15.81 -16.04 23.91
N GLY A 528 -14.72 -16.06 24.69
CA GLY A 528 -13.66 -17.06 24.53
C GLY A 528 -12.67 -16.82 23.40
N VAL A 529 -12.84 -15.80 22.54
CA VAL A 529 -11.83 -15.43 21.53
C VAL A 529 -10.61 -14.82 22.23
N LYS A 530 -9.59 -15.66 22.45
CA LYS A 530 -8.31 -15.26 23.04
C LYS A 530 -7.33 -14.83 21.96
N VAL A 531 -6.59 -13.76 22.26
CA VAL A 531 -5.66 -13.13 21.33
C VAL A 531 -4.28 -13.08 21.99
N GLY A 532 -3.50 -14.15 21.84
CA GLY A 532 -2.21 -14.29 22.53
C GLY A 532 -2.29 -14.15 24.05
N ALA A 533 -1.22 -13.64 24.65
CA ALA A 533 -1.07 -13.56 26.10
C ALA A 533 -1.89 -12.41 26.72
N GLY A 534 -3.18 -12.67 26.94
CA GLY A 534 -4.10 -11.74 27.62
C GLY A 534 -4.80 -10.73 26.71
N GLY A 535 -4.74 -10.92 25.38
CA GLY A 535 -5.60 -10.21 24.46
C GLY A 535 -6.97 -10.86 24.31
N PHE A 536 -7.93 -10.10 23.80
CA PHE A 536 -9.34 -10.45 23.72
C PHE A 536 -10.01 -9.76 22.54
N ALA A 537 -11.17 -10.27 22.13
CA ALA A 537 -12.03 -9.59 21.17
C ALA A 537 -13.08 -8.71 21.86
N PHE A 538 -13.50 -7.63 21.20
CA PHE A 538 -14.63 -6.80 21.63
C PHE A 538 -15.37 -6.19 20.43
N ALA A 539 -16.62 -5.75 20.61
CA ALA A 539 -17.42 -5.16 19.55
C ALA A 539 -18.02 -3.82 19.95
N VAL A 540 -18.07 -2.88 18.98
CA VAL A 540 -18.73 -1.58 19.11
C VAL A 540 -19.84 -1.49 18.07
N SER A 541 -21.06 -1.20 18.52
CA SER A 541 -22.24 -1.04 17.65
C SER A 541 -22.11 0.19 16.76
N LYS A 542 -22.47 0.06 15.48
CA LYS A 542 -22.51 1.20 14.55
C LYS A 542 -23.69 2.12 14.78
N ALA A 543 -24.80 1.59 15.29
CA ALA A 543 -26.06 2.34 15.42
C ALA A 543 -25.95 3.45 16.48
N ASP A 544 -25.31 3.15 17.61
CA ASP A 544 -25.26 4.02 18.79
C ASP A 544 -23.84 4.19 19.38
N GLN A 545 -22.82 3.57 18.77
CA GLN A 545 -21.42 3.64 19.19
C GLN A 545 -21.18 3.17 20.63
N THR A 546 -21.99 2.26 21.12
CA THR A 546 -21.80 1.62 22.44
C THR A 546 -21.05 0.30 22.30
N PHE A 547 -20.38 -0.14 23.37
CA PHE A 547 -19.79 -1.48 23.42
C PHE A 547 -20.90 -2.52 23.44
N ALA A 548 -21.03 -3.28 22.36
CA ALA A 548 -21.97 -4.38 22.25
C ALA A 548 -21.46 -5.62 23.00
N TYR A 549 -20.14 -5.84 23.01
CA TYR A 549 -19.46 -6.84 23.83
C TYR A 549 -18.09 -6.33 24.26
N TYR A 550 -17.71 -6.63 25.49
CA TYR A 550 -16.39 -6.40 26.06
C TYR A 550 -16.20 -7.36 27.24
N PRO A 551 -15.02 -7.96 27.47
CA PRO A 551 -14.85 -8.99 28.53
C PRO A 551 -15.16 -8.52 29.96
N ASP A 552 -14.93 -7.23 30.24
CA ASP A 552 -15.44 -6.58 31.44
C ASP A 552 -16.86 -6.08 31.20
N GLU A 553 -17.84 -6.80 31.76
CA GLU A 553 -19.28 -6.48 31.66
C GLU A 553 -19.60 -5.03 32.07
N THR A 554 -18.78 -4.39 32.91
CA THR A 554 -19.02 -3.00 33.31
C THR A 554 -18.82 -2.00 32.17
N VAL A 555 -18.20 -2.41 31.06
CA VAL A 555 -17.95 -1.59 29.87
C VAL A 555 -19.08 -1.70 28.85
N VAL A 556 -19.78 -2.83 28.82
CA VAL A 556 -20.89 -3.09 27.90
C VAL A 556 -21.99 -2.02 28.04
N GLY A 557 -22.51 -1.56 26.92
CA GLY A 557 -23.51 -0.48 26.84
C GLY A 557 -22.98 0.94 27.07
N LYS A 558 -21.71 1.13 27.47
CA LYS A 558 -21.09 2.47 27.52
C LYS A 558 -20.74 2.95 26.12
N ASN A 559 -20.83 4.26 25.90
CA ASN A 559 -20.40 4.86 24.64
C ASN A 559 -18.86 4.79 24.48
N ALA A 560 -18.40 4.29 23.34
CA ALA A 560 -16.99 4.05 23.04
C ALA A 560 -16.14 5.33 23.10
N LEU A 561 -16.68 6.46 22.63
CA LEU A 561 -15.97 7.74 22.66
C LEU A 561 -15.80 8.27 24.09
N GLN A 562 -16.80 8.04 24.95
CA GLN A 562 -16.73 8.41 26.36
C GLN A 562 -15.76 7.53 27.16
N ALA A 563 -15.61 6.27 26.76
CA ALA A 563 -14.65 5.34 27.34
C ALA A 563 -13.18 5.61 26.93
N GLY A 564 -12.95 6.49 25.95
CA GLY A 564 -11.61 6.94 25.55
C GLY A 564 -11.26 6.71 24.07
N MET A 565 -12.12 6.04 23.30
CA MET A 565 -11.89 5.86 21.86
C MET A 565 -12.08 7.18 21.09
N ALA A 566 -11.41 7.31 19.95
CA ALA A 566 -11.59 8.43 19.04
C ALA A 566 -12.43 7.99 17.82
N GLU A 567 -13.15 8.93 17.22
CA GLU A 567 -14.00 8.67 16.04
C GLU A 567 -13.19 8.09 14.86
N SER A 568 -11.92 8.51 14.69
CA SER A 568 -11.03 7.96 13.66
C SER A 568 -10.63 6.49 13.86
N GLN A 569 -10.96 5.92 15.03
CA GLN A 569 -10.68 4.51 15.38
C GLN A 569 -11.88 3.61 15.07
N LEU A 570 -13.09 4.18 14.90
CA LEU A 570 -14.33 3.48 14.54
C LEU A 570 -14.46 3.35 13.03
N LYS A 571 -13.65 2.47 12.44
CA LYS A 571 -13.63 2.23 10.99
C LYS A 571 -13.10 0.83 10.69
N ASP A 572 -13.33 0.36 9.47
CA ASP A 572 -12.70 -0.85 8.97
C ASP A 572 -11.17 -0.77 8.89
N GLY A 573 -10.50 -1.89 9.15
CA GLY A 573 -9.06 -2.06 9.01
C GLY A 573 -8.21 -1.11 9.86
N TYR A 574 -8.73 -0.62 10.99
CA TYR A 574 -7.92 0.12 11.96
C TYR A 574 -6.89 -0.82 12.57
N SER A 575 -5.63 -0.40 12.69
CA SER A 575 -4.61 -1.17 13.40
C SER A 575 -3.59 -0.23 14.04
N ASP A 576 -3.85 0.14 15.29
CA ASP A 576 -2.97 0.96 16.13
C ASP A 576 -3.45 0.89 17.59
N PHE A 577 -2.84 1.65 18.48
CA PHE A 577 -3.26 1.74 19.86
C PHE A 577 -4.64 2.41 20.04
N VAL A 578 -5.46 1.82 20.89
CA VAL A 578 -6.72 2.36 21.42
C VAL A 578 -6.55 2.53 22.93
N THR A 579 -7.31 3.45 23.53
CA THR A 579 -7.35 3.62 24.99
C THR A 579 -8.77 3.48 25.47
N ILE A 580 -9.03 2.52 26.35
CA ILE A 580 -10.35 2.22 26.91
C ILE A 580 -10.21 2.21 28.43
N ASN A 581 -10.97 3.07 29.13
CA ASN A 581 -10.92 3.22 30.60
C ASN A 581 -9.51 3.46 31.19
N GLY A 582 -8.60 4.06 30.42
CA GLY A 582 -7.23 4.35 30.85
C GLY A 582 -6.22 3.21 30.62
N GLU A 583 -6.68 2.07 30.12
CA GLU A 583 -5.82 0.99 29.64
C GLU A 583 -5.54 1.17 28.14
N ARG A 584 -4.29 0.95 27.74
CA ARG A 584 -3.86 1.12 26.35
C ARG A 584 -3.70 -0.25 25.71
N LEU A 585 -4.49 -0.48 24.68
CA LEU A 585 -4.60 -1.74 23.95
C LEU A 585 -4.10 -1.52 22.53
N TYR A 586 -3.35 -2.45 21.96
CA TYR A 586 -3.07 -2.45 20.53
C TYR A 586 -4.17 -3.26 19.84
N ALA A 587 -4.99 -2.60 19.02
CA ALA A 587 -6.20 -3.20 18.48
C ALA A 587 -6.22 -3.16 16.97
N THR A 588 -6.64 -4.28 16.37
CA THR A 588 -6.96 -4.38 14.95
C THR A 588 -8.47 -4.53 14.79
N SER A 589 -9.07 -3.79 13.86
CA SER A 589 -10.51 -3.78 13.63
C SER A 589 -10.90 -4.34 12.28
N LEU A 590 -12.14 -4.79 12.22
CA LEU A 590 -12.86 -5.13 11.03
C LEU A 590 -14.29 -4.63 11.13
N GLU A 591 -14.81 -4.15 10.01
CA GLU A 591 -16.20 -3.75 9.87
C GLU A 591 -17.09 -4.94 9.44
N THR A 592 -18.11 -5.24 10.25
CA THR A 592 -19.23 -6.16 9.92
C THR A 592 -20.46 -5.33 9.55
N ASP A 593 -21.64 -5.92 9.31
CA ASP A 593 -22.84 -5.13 8.98
C ASP A 593 -23.23 -4.17 10.14
N ASP A 594 -23.32 -4.69 11.37
CA ASP A 594 -23.83 -3.97 12.53
C ASP A 594 -22.74 -3.47 13.50
N TYR A 595 -21.55 -4.06 13.47
CA TYR A 595 -20.49 -3.82 14.46
C TYR A 595 -19.14 -3.49 13.83
N TYR A 596 -18.35 -2.69 14.55
CA TYR A 596 -16.89 -2.72 14.44
C TYR A 596 -16.36 -3.73 15.45
N VAL A 597 -15.77 -4.82 14.95
CA VAL A 597 -15.18 -5.88 15.77
C VAL A 597 -13.69 -5.61 15.90
N TYR A 598 -13.17 -5.72 17.12
CA TYR A 598 -11.77 -5.50 17.44
C TYR A 598 -11.17 -6.73 18.08
N VAL A 599 -9.93 -6.99 17.71
CA VAL A 599 -9.02 -7.93 18.35
C VAL A 599 -7.93 -7.10 18.99
N ALA A 600 -7.74 -7.20 20.31
CA ALA A 600 -6.90 -6.28 21.05
C ALA A 600 -6.03 -6.96 22.10
N GLU A 601 -4.78 -6.52 22.21
CA GLU A 601 -3.82 -6.98 23.20
C GLU A 601 -3.32 -5.82 24.09
N PRO A 602 -3.20 -6.01 25.41
CA PRO A 602 -2.63 -5.00 26.30
C PRO A 602 -1.19 -4.60 25.96
N GLU A 603 -0.87 -3.30 26.04
CA GLU A 603 0.51 -2.80 25.83
C GLU A 603 1.50 -3.45 26.81
N SER A 604 1.06 -3.79 28.02
CA SER A 604 1.87 -4.47 29.04
C SER A 604 2.34 -5.85 28.59
N SER A 605 1.45 -6.67 28.01
CA SER A 605 1.77 -8.00 27.46
C SER A 605 2.79 -7.86 26.33
N LEU A 606 2.54 -6.92 25.41
CA LEU A 606 3.45 -6.59 24.31
C LEU A 606 4.84 -6.11 24.79
N MET A 607 4.92 -5.40 25.92
CA MET A 607 6.18 -4.84 26.45
C MET A 607 7.00 -5.83 27.30
N ASN A 608 6.36 -6.81 27.94
CA ASN A 608 7.00 -7.67 28.95
C ASN A 608 8.21 -8.44 28.38
N ASN A 609 8.07 -8.92 27.15
CA ASN A 609 9.06 -9.75 26.46
C ASN A 609 10.22 -8.94 25.83
N ARG A 610 10.08 -7.62 25.69
CA ARG A 610 11.06 -6.76 24.98
C ARG A 610 12.16 -6.22 25.90
N VAL A 611 11.79 -5.84 27.12
CA VAL A 611 12.69 -5.17 28.06
C VAL A 611 13.91 -6.05 28.41
N PRO A 612 13.79 -7.35 28.72
CA PRO A 612 14.94 -8.19 29.05
C PRO A 612 15.95 -8.28 27.90
N LEU A 613 15.48 -8.41 26.66
CA LEU A 613 16.33 -8.49 25.47
C LEU A 613 17.04 -7.16 25.19
N THR A 614 16.34 -6.02 25.29
CA THR A 614 16.96 -4.69 25.18
C THR A 614 18.02 -4.46 26.27
N VAL A 615 17.75 -4.87 27.51
CA VAL A 615 18.70 -4.73 28.61
C VAL A 615 19.94 -5.61 28.40
N ALA A 616 19.75 -6.89 28.05
CA ALA A 616 20.85 -7.83 27.84
C ALA A 616 21.77 -7.38 26.68
N THR A 617 21.18 -6.94 25.58
CA THR A 617 21.91 -6.42 24.41
C THR A 617 22.62 -5.10 24.73
N GLY A 618 21.99 -4.22 25.51
CA GLY A 618 22.61 -3.02 26.05
C GLY A 618 23.83 -3.37 26.90
N VAL A 619 23.70 -4.24 27.89
CA VAL A 619 24.79 -4.65 28.78
C VAL A 619 25.94 -5.30 28.01
N GLY A 620 25.62 -6.26 27.12
CA GLY A 620 26.62 -6.90 26.25
C GLY A 620 27.34 -5.88 25.37
N GLY A 621 26.60 -4.92 24.81
CA GLY A 621 27.14 -3.86 24.00
C GLY A 621 28.04 -2.89 24.79
N LEU A 622 27.64 -2.51 26.00
CA LEU A 622 28.41 -1.68 26.92
C LEU A 622 29.74 -2.35 27.30
N ILE A 623 29.71 -3.64 27.66
CA ILE A 623 30.91 -4.41 28.00
C ILE A 623 31.88 -4.42 26.80
N CYS A 624 31.40 -4.73 25.61
CA CYS A 624 32.21 -4.71 24.39
C CYS A 624 32.83 -3.33 24.16
N GLN A 625 32.05 -2.26 24.32
CA GLN A 625 32.55 -0.91 24.15
C GLN A 625 33.57 -0.48 25.21
N ILE A 626 33.40 -0.87 26.47
CA ILE A 626 34.37 -0.60 27.53
C ILE A 626 35.69 -1.31 27.21
N ILE A 627 35.64 -2.58 26.80
CA ILE A 627 36.83 -3.35 26.41
C ILE A 627 37.55 -2.67 25.23
N ILE A 628 36.82 -2.29 24.18
CA ILE A 628 37.37 -1.56 23.03
C ILE A 628 37.98 -0.23 23.49
N PHE A 629 37.26 0.54 24.29
CA PHE A 629 37.71 1.85 24.76
C PHE A 629 39.01 1.75 25.54
N LEU A 630 39.11 0.80 26.47
CA LEU A 630 40.32 0.52 27.23
C LEU A 630 41.47 0.09 26.32
N LEU A 631 41.25 -0.82 25.37
CA LEU A 631 42.29 -1.24 24.42
C LEU A 631 42.75 -0.12 23.51
N VAL A 632 41.84 0.73 23.04
CA VAL A 632 42.15 1.86 22.16
C VAL A 632 42.95 2.92 22.92
N THR A 633 42.55 3.26 24.15
CA THR A 633 43.16 4.35 24.95
C THR A 633 44.45 3.95 25.68
N LEU A 634 44.61 2.68 26.05
CA LEU A 634 45.80 2.20 26.77
C LEU A 634 46.92 1.81 25.80
N SER A 635 48.16 2.07 26.22
CA SER A 635 49.37 1.72 25.49
C SER A 635 50.51 1.33 26.45
N THR A 636 51.39 0.42 26.04
CA THR A 636 52.53 -0.05 26.85
C THR A 636 53.62 1.03 26.94
N ARG A 637 54.21 1.23 28.13
CA ARG A 637 55.28 2.20 28.38
C ARG A 637 56.50 1.99 27.45
N ARG A 638 57.04 3.08 26.92
CA ARG A 638 58.34 3.14 26.21
C ARG A 638 59.48 3.14 27.25
N PRO A 639 60.62 2.46 27.02
CA PRO A 639 61.91 2.95 27.49
C PRO A 639 62.25 4.22 26.71
N MET A 640 62.72 5.27 27.37
CA MET A 640 63.26 6.46 26.71
C MET A 640 64.55 6.10 25.95
N GLY A 641 64.74 6.71 24.77
CA GLY A 641 66.02 6.72 24.05
C GLY A 641 66.06 5.84 22.80
N ALA A 642 65.59 6.35 21.65
CA ALA A 642 65.93 5.78 20.33
C ALA A 642 65.60 6.70 19.14
N LYS A 643 65.46 8.02 19.33
CA LYS A 643 65.33 8.96 18.19
C LYS A 643 66.04 10.29 18.36
N GLY A 644 66.35 10.71 19.59
CA GLY A 644 67.32 11.80 19.81
C GLY A 644 68.77 11.35 19.59
N ALA A 645 69.09 10.10 19.96
CA ALA A 645 70.43 9.55 19.82
C ALA A 645 70.82 9.20 18.37
N GLU A 646 69.86 8.94 17.48
CA GLU A 646 70.17 8.69 16.05
C GLU A 646 70.48 9.98 15.31
N THR A 647 69.82 11.10 15.62
CA THR A 647 70.15 12.41 15.06
C THR A 647 71.45 12.96 15.63
N GLU A 648 71.71 12.78 16.93
CA GLU A 648 72.95 13.25 17.56
C GLU A 648 74.17 12.41 17.13
N ALA A 649 74.00 11.10 16.91
CA ALA A 649 75.03 10.22 16.37
C ALA A 649 75.24 10.38 14.86
N ALA A 650 74.19 10.66 14.07
CA ALA A 650 74.32 10.97 12.65
C ALA A 650 74.94 12.36 12.41
N LEU A 651 74.68 13.33 13.30
CA LEU A 651 75.33 14.64 13.27
C LEU A 651 76.81 14.55 13.69
N LYS A 652 77.13 13.75 14.72
CA LYS A 652 78.52 13.46 15.12
C LYS A 652 79.30 12.69 14.04
N ALA A 653 78.68 11.68 13.40
CA ALA A 653 79.32 10.90 12.35
C ALA A 653 79.60 11.74 11.09
N LYS A 654 78.72 12.69 10.74
CA LYS A 654 78.95 13.63 9.63
C LYS A 654 79.97 14.73 9.95
N LEU A 655 80.12 15.10 11.22
CA LEU A 655 81.15 16.05 11.68
C LEU A 655 82.55 15.43 11.76
N GLU A 656 82.65 14.11 11.97
CA GLU A 656 83.92 13.37 12.01
C GLU A 656 84.47 13.01 10.61
N GLU A 657 83.68 13.13 9.54
CA GLU A 657 84.08 12.88 8.14
C GLU A 657 84.53 14.13 7.34
N GLY A 658 84.67 15.30 8.01
CA GLY A 658 85.30 16.47 7.39
C GLY A 658 84.45 17.21 6.35
N ALA A 659 83.13 17.20 6.49
CA ALA A 659 82.23 18.02 5.66
C ALA A 659 82.19 19.48 6.13
N ASP A 660 82.27 20.41 5.17
CA ASP A 660 82.31 21.86 5.38
C ASP A 660 80.94 22.41 5.85
N PRO A 661 80.86 23.14 6.99
CA PRO A 661 79.58 23.57 7.59
C PRO A 661 78.72 24.49 6.70
N GLU A 662 79.35 25.30 5.83
CA GLU A 662 78.65 26.27 4.98
C GLU A 662 77.83 25.61 3.84
N GLN A 663 78.25 24.45 3.34
CA GLN A 663 77.54 23.76 2.25
C GLN A 663 76.35 22.92 2.72
N LEU A 664 76.34 22.49 3.99
CA LEU A 664 75.21 21.77 4.59
C LEU A 664 74.06 22.73 4.95
N LEU A 665 74.38 23.95 5.41
CA LEU A 665 73.39 25.00 5.66
C LEU A 665 72.78 25.56 4.36
N ALA A 666 73.58 25.70 3.30
CA ALA A 666 73.09 26.20 2.00
C ALA A 666 72.17 25.20 1.25
N ALA A 667 72.27 23.89 1.52
CA ALA A 667 71.40 22.88 0.93
C ALA A 667 70.02 22.77 1.63
N GLU A 668 69.94 23.11 2.92
CA GLU A 668 68.67 23.22 3.64
C GLU A 668 67.96 24.56 3.39
N GLU A 669 68.70 25.67 3.24
CA GLU A 669 68.10 26.99 2.97
C GLU A 669 67.54 27.12 1.53
N ALA A 670 68.06 26.38 0.55
CA ALA A 670 67.58 26.44 -0.83
C ALA A 670 66.25 25.70 -1.09
N GLU A 671 65.81 24.80 -0.19
CA GLU A 671 64.48 24.16 -0.25
C GLU A 671 63.42 24.92 0.59
N GLU A 672 63.81 25.83 1.49
CA GLU A 672 62.89 26.52 2.40
C GLU A 672 62.27 27.82 1.86
N GLU A 673 62.87 28.48 0.86
CA GLU A 673 62.40 29.80 0.37
C GLU A 673 61.18 29.77 -0.57
N ARG A 674 60.58 28.60 -0.87
CA ARG A 674 59.40 28.52 -1.76
C ARG A 674 58.14 27.96 -1.13
N MET A 675 58.01 27.92 0.20
CA MET A 675 56.76 27.44 0.81
C MET A 675 56.21 28.36 1.90
N PHE A 676 54.94 28.73 1.76
CA PHE A 676 54.17 29.49 2.74
C PHE A 676 53.51 28.57 3.77
N ASP A 677 53.57 28.95 5.04
CA ASP A 677 52.85 28.31 6.13
C ASP A 677 51.37 28.70 6.11
N VAL A 678 50.49 27.75 5.75
CA VAL A 678 49.04 27.97 5.77
C VAL A 678 48.44 27.27 6.98
N VAL A 679 47.77 28.04 7.83
CA VAL A 679 46.98 27.54 8.97
C VAL A 679 45.63 27.03 8.46
N MET A 680 45.45 25.72 8.46
CA MET A 680 44.19 25.06 8.11
C MET A 680 43.08 25.39 9.14
N PRO A 681 41.79 25.28 8.77
CA PRO A 681 40.67 25.46 9.71
C PRO A 681 40.72 24.57 10.96
N SER A 682 41.51 23.48 10.92
CA SER A 682 41.77 22.58 12.04
C SER A 682 42.92 23.02 12.97
N GLY A 683 43.50 24.21 12.77
CA GLY A 683 44.68 24.71 13.50
C GLY A 683 46.02 24.11 13.05
N ARG A 684 46.07 23.43 11.89
CA ARG A 684 47.27 22.77 11.37
C ARG A 684 48.04 23.70 10.45
N VAL A 685 49.33 23.94 10.70
CA VAL A 685 50.22 24.66 9.78
C VAL A 685 50.75 23.68 8.72
N THR A 686 50.58 23.98 7.44
CA THR A 686 51.18 23.20 6.34
C THR A 686 51.89 24.11 5.35
N LYS A 687 53.16 23.80 5.06
CA LYS A 687 53.98 24.47 4.05
C LYS A 687 53.45 24.18 2.63
N THR A 688 53.23 25.22 1.80
CA THR A 688 52.74 25.10 0.40
C THR A 688 53.36 26.13 -0.54
N GLU A 689 53.62 25.77 -1.80
CA GLU A 689 54.23 26.69 -2.79
C GLU A 689 53.33 27.85 -3.27
N SER A 690 52.01 27.77 -3.13
CA SER A 690 51.09 28.86 -3.52
C SER A 690 49.73 28.76 -2.83
N ALA A 691 49.32 29.84 -2.14
CA ALA A 691 48.07 29.96 -1.40
C ALA A 691 46.80 29.88 -2.28
N ALA A 692 46.90 30.16 -3.58
CA ALA A 692 45.77 30.15 -4.52
C ALA A 692 45.35 28.74 -4.98
N SER A 693 46.21 27.74 -4.83
CA SER A 693 45.97 26.37 -5.31
C SER A 693 44.94 25.57 -4.50
N ARG A 694 44.47 26.08 -3.35
CA ARG A 694 43.64 25.34 -2.39
C ARG A 694 42.22 25.85 -2.19
N TRP A 695 41.85 27.02 -2.70
CA TRP A 695 40.49 27.56 -2.56
C TRP A 695 39.46 26.94 -3.51
N LEU A 696 39.90 26.16 -4.52
CA LEU A 696 39.04 25.70 -5.60
C LEU A 696 38.81 24.18 -5.72
N TYR A 697 39.32 23.31 -4.84
CA TYR A 697 39.00 21.87 -4.92
C TYR A 697 38.66 21.21 -3.58
N ARG A 698 37.45 20.62 -3.57
CA ARG A 698 36.71 20.00 -2.45
C ARG A 698 37.25 18.63 -2.00
N SER A 699 38.53 18.32 -2.14
CA SER A 699 39.05 16.99 -1.74
C SER A 699 40.49 17.01 -1.23
N LEU A 700 40.65 17.14 0.08
CA LEU A 700 41.91 16.79 0.75
C LEU A 700 42.24 15.31 0.47
N ARG A 701 43.48 15.04 0.03
CA ARG A 701 44.03 13.67 -0.13
C ARG A 701 43.95 12.94 1.22
N TRP A 702 43.72 11.62 1.23
CA TRP A 702 43.50 10.84 2.45
C TRP A 702 44.59 11.05 3.52
N GLY A 703 45.85 11.19 3.11
CA GLY A 703 47.00 11.45 3.97
C GLY A 703 46.98 12.79 4.71
N GLU A 704 46.25 13.78 4.18
CA GLU A 704 46.16 15.15 4.70
C GLU A 704 44.94 15.39 5.59
N ARG A 705 43.92 14.53 5.52
CA ARG A 705 42.72 14.60 6.37
C ARG A 705 43.08 14.36 7.85
N SER A 706 42.47 15.13 8.74
CA SER A 706 42.52 14.88 10.19
C SER A 706 41.84 13.55 10.54
N ALA A 707 42.13 12.99 11.73
CA ALA A 707 41.44 11.80 12.21
C ALA A 707 39.90 11.92 12.15
N GLU A 708 39.35 13.10 12.44
CA GLU A 708 37.90 13.39 12.39
C GLU A 708 37.34 13.38 10.96
N GLN A 709 38.05 14.00 10.02
CA GLN A 709 37.62 14.02 8.61
C GLN A 709 37.67 12.62 8.00
N ARG A 710 38.65 11.79 8.41
CA ARG A 710 38.70 10.37 8.03
C ARG A 710 37.53 9.60 8.65
N LEU A 711 37.23 9.83 9.93
CA LEU A 711 36.08 9.23 10.61
C LEU A 711 34.76 9.55 9.90
N LEU A 712 34.49 10.82 9.59
CA LEU A 712 33.29 11.23 8.84
C LEU A 712 33.20 10.58 7.46
N THR A 713 34.35 10.29 6.83
CA THR A 713 34.37 9.57 5.55
C THR A 713 33.97 8.10 5.74
N VAL A 714 34.50 7.45 6.77
CA VAL A 714 34.16 6.06 7.12
C VAL A 714 32.68 5.95 7.49
N VAL A 715 32.16 6.84 8.33
CA VAL A 715 30.74 6.85 8.73
C VAL A 715 29.84 7.02 7.50
N LYS A 716 30.19 7.92 6.57
CA LYS A 716 29.45 8.05 5.30
C LYS A 716 29.46 6.78 4.46
N VAL A 717 30.59 6.07 4.41
CA VAL A 717 30.69 4.78 3.70
C VAL A 717 29.80 3.74 4.37
N LEU A 718 29.83 3.63 5.71
CA LEU A 718 28.96 2.70 6.45
C LEU A 718 27.47 3.00 6.22
N ILE A 719 27.06 4.27 6.29
CA ILE A 719 25.68 4.68 5.99
C ILE A 719 25.31 4.36 4.53
N THR A 720 26.23 4.55 3.58
CA THR A 720 25.99 4.23 2.17
C THR A 720 25.85 2.73 1.94
N ILE A 721 26.66 1.91 2.61
CA ILE A 721 26.55 0.45 2.58
C ILE A 721 25.21 0.02 3.17
N PHE A 722 24.82 0.56 4.32
CA PHE A 722 23.53 0.29 4.93
C PHE A 722 22.36 0.64 4.00
N ALA A 723 22.37 1.86 3.46
CA ALA A 723 21.33 2.32 2.53
C ALA A 723 21.27 1.47 1.27
N LEU A 724 22.41 0.99 0.76
CA LEU A 724 22.48 0.06 -0.37
C LEU A 724 21.86 -1.29 -0.01
N THR A 725 22.18 -1.84 1.16
CA THR A 725 21.59 -3.11 1.64
C THR A 725 20.07 -2.99 1.77
N VAL A 726 19.57 -1.92 2.40
CA VAL A 726 18.13 -1.65 2.52
C VAL A 726 17.50 -1.49 1.14
N CYS A 727 18.11 -0.73 0.23
CA CYS A 727 17.62 -0.54 -1.13
C CYS A 727 17.52 -1.86 -1.90
N VAL A 728 18.52 -2.73 -1.80
CA VAL A 728 18.50 -4.08 -2.40
C VAL A 728 17.39 -4.93 -1.78
N ALA A 729 17.23 -4.90 -0.46
CA ALA A 729 16.18 -5.65 0.22
C ALA A 729 14.77 -5.19 -0.23
N VAL A 730 14.55 -3.88 -0.34
CA VAL A 730 13.27 -3.28 -0.81
C VAL A 730 13.01 -3.57 -2.29
N ILE A 731 14.03 -3.51 -3.16
CA ILE A 731 13.86 -3.78 -4.60
C ILE A 731 13.58 -5.26 -4.87
N PHE A 732 14.21 -6.16 -4.10
CA PHE A 732 14.07 -7.61 -4.24
C PHE A 732 13.22 -8.19 -3.10
N ASN A 733 12.14 -7.50 -2.77
CA ASN A 733 11.27 -7.75 -1.63
C ASN A 733 10.87 -9.23 -1.52
N ASP A 734 10.24 -9.78 -2.56
CA ASP A 734 9.72 -11.16 -2.62
C ASP A 734 10.79 -12.26 -2.45
N ARG A 735 12.08 -11.92 -2.62
CA ARG A 735 13.19 -12.86 -2.48
C ARG A 735 13.81 -12.84 -1.08
N PHE A 736 13.77 -11.69 -0.40
CA PHE A 736 14.37 -11.52 0.93
C PHE A 736 13.35 -11.65 2.05
N PHE A 737 12.08 -11.38 1.77
CA PHE A 737 11.02 -11.25 2.74
C PHE A 737 9.86 -12.20 2.39
N PRO A 738 9.54 -13.17 3.27
CA PRO A 738 8.31 -13.98 3.15
C PRO A 738 7.06 -13.09 3.08
N PRO A 739 5.98 -13.51 2.40
CA PRO A 739 4.76 -12.72 2.25
C PRO A 739 4.26 -12.10 3.57
N ASP A 740 4.29 -12.88 4.64
CA ASP A 740 3.76 -12.52 5.97
C ASP A 740 4.78 -11.75 6.84
N SER A 741 5.91 -11.35 6.26
CA SER A 741 6.93 -10.62 6.98
C SER A 741 6.53 -9.16 7.25
N VAL A 742 7.03 -8.65 8.38
CA VAL A 742 6.87 -7.26 8.80
C VAL A 742 7.29 -6.23 7.75
N PHE A 743 8.35 -6.51 6.99
CA PHE A 743 8.82 -5.58 5.96
C PHE A 743 7.89 -5.55 4.74
N ASN A 744 7.31 -6.70 4.37
CA ASN A 744 6.26 -6.75 3.35
C ASN A 744 5.03 -5.97 3.80
N TYR A 745 4.59 -6.18 5.04
CA TYR A 745 3.47 -5.44 5.63
C TYR A 745 3.70 -3.90 5.59
N ILE A 746 4.89 -3.43 5.99
CA ILE A 746 5.22 -1.99 5.96
C ILE A 746 5.26 -1.44 4.54
N LEU A 747 5.86 -2.18 3.59
CA LEU A 747 5.97 -1.77 2.19
C LEU A 747 4.62 -1.83 1.45
N GLY A 748 3.74 -2.76 1.83
CA GLY A 748 2.38 -2.88 1.32
C GLY A 748 1.50 -1.70 1.72
N GLY A 749 1.80 -1.05 2.84
CA GLY A 749 1.09 0.15 3.28
C GLY A 749 -0.31 -0.13 3.86
N GLU A 750 -0.54 -1.36 4.33
CA GLU A 750 -1.79 -1.82 4.93
C GLU A 750 -1.93 -1.48 6.42
N TRP A 751 -1.11 -0.53 6.90
CA TRP A 751 -1.09 -0.07 8.28
C TRP A 751 -1.66 1.34 8.39
N GLN A 752 -2.11 1.72 9.60
CA GLN A 752 -2.75 3.01 9.84
C GLN A 752 -1.78 4.17 9.60
N LYS A 753 -2.10 5.05 8.63
CA LYS A 753 -1.30 6.26 8.36
C LYS A 753 -1.37 7.21 9.56
N GLY A 754 -0.21 7.59 10.09
CA GLY A 754 -0.11 8.34 11.34
C GLY A 754 1.34 8.42 11.82
N LEU A 755 1.56 9.08 12.96
CA LEU A 755 2.87 9.10 13.60
C LEU A 755 3.10 7.80 14.41
N ASN A 756 3.39 6.71 13.71
CA ASN A 756 3.69 5.41 14.31
C ASN A 756 5.02 4.83 13.81
N VAL A 757 5.40 3.68 14.37
CA VAL A 757 6.69 3.03 14.12
C VAL A 757 6.79 2.53 12.66
N PHE A 758 5.67 2.12 12.05
CA PHE A 758 5.59 1.71 10.64
C PHE A 758 5.81 2.89 9.68
N ALA A 759 5.19 4.05 9.96
CA ALA A 759 5.41 5.26 9.18
C ALA A 759 6.89 5.68 9.20
N VAL A 760 7.53 5.65 10.37
CA VAL A 760 8.94 6.01 10.51
C VAL A 760 9.83 5.02 9.74
N THR A 761 9.56 3.72 9.80
CA THR A 761 10.34 2.72 9.04
C THR A 761 10.14 2.85 7.54
N ALA A 762 8.90 3.02 7.06
CA ALA A 762 8.61 3.27 5.65
C ALA A 762 9.36 4.52 5.15
N CYS A 763 9.36 5.61 5.94
CA CYS A 763 10.12 6.83 5.66
C CYS A 763 11.63 6.60 5.61
N LEU A 764 12.19 5.78 6.51
CA LEU A 764 13.61 5.44 6.51
C LEU A 764 14.00 4.57 5.30
N MET A 765 13.16 3.60 4.93
CA MET A 765 13.38 2.72 3.78
C MET A 765 13.34 3.50 2.46
N ILE A 766 12.32 4.33 2.25
CA ILE A 766 12.23 5.17 1.04
C ILE A 766 13.39 6.17 0.99
N ALA A 767 13.81 6.74 2.13
CA ALA A 767 14.97 7.63 2.18
C ALA A 767 16.26 6.91 1.78
N CYS A 768 16.44 5.64 2.19
CA CYS A 768 17.57 4.82 1.75
C CYS A 768 17.51 4.57 0.24
N VAL A 769 16.35 4.19 -0.30
CA VAL A 769 16.16 3.93 -1.73
C VAL A 769 16.44 5.20 -2.55
N VAL A 770 15.86 6.34 -2.17
CA VAL A 770 16.08 7.64 -2.82
C VAL A 770 17.53 8.08 -2.73
N MET A 771 18.19 7.87 -1.58
CA MET A 771 19.61 8.17 -1.43
C MET A 771 20.47 7.34 -2.41
N VAL A 772 20.22 6.04 -2.51
CA VAL A 772 20.95 5.14 -3.42
C VAL A 772 20.66 5.46 -4.88
N LEU A 773 19.40 5.63 -5.25
CA LEU A 773 18.98 5.98 -6.60
C LEU A 773 19.63 7.30 -7.06
N THR A 774 19.56 8.34 -6.23
CA THR A 774 20.21 9.62 -6.56
C THR A 774 21.73 9.50 -6.58
N MET A 775 22.34 8.58 -5.83
CA MET A 775 23.78 8.33 -5.88
C MET A 775 24.19 7.64 -7.19
N LEU A 776 23.47 6.59 -7.60
CA LEU A 776 23.69 5.84 -8.84
C LEU A 776 23.49 6.75 -10.06
N LEU A 777 22.39 7.49 -10.08
CA LEU A 777 22.09 8.41 -11.17
C LEU A 777 23.14 9.53 -11.29
N ARG A 778 23.63 10.06 -10.15
CA ARG A 778 24.73 11.03 -10.13
C ARG A 778 26.05 10.44 -10.59
N GLN A 779 26.29 9.16 -10.34
CA GLN A 779 27.47 8.47 -10.85
C GLN A 779 27.37 8.30 -12.37
N LEU A 780 26.22 7.86 -12.87
CA LEU A 780 25.95 7.72 -14.30
C LEU A 780 26.09 9.05 -15.06
N LEU A 781 25.47 10.12 -14.56
CA LEU A 781 25.57 11.46 -15.15
C LEU A 781 27.00 12.00 -15.16
N ARG A 782 27.82 11.67 -14.16
CA ARG A 782 29.24 12.07 -14.13
C ARG A 782 30.07 11.32 -15.17
N LEU A 783 29.78 10.04 -15.42
CA LEU A 783 30.44 9.26 -16.48
C LEU A 783 30.08 9.82 -17.85
N LEU A 784 28.79 10.11 -18.10
CA LEU A 784 28.32 10.78 -19.31
C LEU A 784 28.94 12.16 -19.50
N ALA A 785 29.04 12.97 -18.43
CA ALA A 785 29.64 14.30 -18.49
C ALA A 785 31.07 14.28 -19.01
N SER A 786 31.85 13.23 -18.71
CA SER A 786 33.23 13.12 -19.16
C SER A 786 33.36 12.94 -20.69
N VAL A 787 32.28 12.54 -21.37
CA VAL A 787 32.23 12.34 -22.83
C VAL A 787 31.91 13.65 -23.58
N PHE A 788 31.15 14.57 -22.97
CA PHE A 788 30.63 15.79 -23.63
C PHE A 788 31.47 17.07 -23.42
N GLY A 789 32.66 16.96 -22.82
CA GLY A 789 33.56 18.10 -22.55
C GLY A 789 33.01 19.12 -21.53
N ALA A 790 33.65 20.30 -21.42
CA ALA A 790 33.39 21.28 -20.36
C ALA A 790 31.94 21.82 -20.31
N ARG A 791 31.28 21.96 -21.47
CA ARG A 791 29.86 22.36 -21.55
C ARG A 791 28.93 21.26 -21.04
N GLY A 792 29.24 20.00 -21.38
CA GLY A 792 28.51 18.82 -20.89
C GLY A 792 28.59 18.66 -19.38
N GLU A 793 29.73 18.98 -18.76
CA GLU A 793 29.89 18.90 -17.31
C GLU A 793 28.97 19.87 -16.56
N THR A 794 28.82 21.09 -17.06
CA THR A 794 27.94 22.10 -16.44
C THR A 794 26.48 21.68 -16.57
N MET A 795 26.09 21.18 -17.74
CA MET A 795 24.73 20.68 -18.00
C MET A 795 24.39 19.45 -17.15
N CYS A 796 25.31 18.48 -17.06
CA CYS A 796 25.13 17.30 -16.21
C CYS A 796 25.02 17.67 -14.71
N ARG A 797 25.75 18.70 -14.26
CA ARG A 797 25.67 19.20 -12.89
C ARG A 797 24.31 19.87 -12.60
N LEU A 798 23.77 20.63 -13.54
CA LEU A 798 22.44 21.23 -13.44
C LEU A 798 21.35 20.14 -13.39
N VAL A 799 21.37 19.20 -14.34
CA VAL A 799 20.43 18.07 -14.38
C VAL A 799 20.52 17.22 -13.11
N SER A 800 21.73 16.92 -12.65
CA SER A 800 21.95 16.20 -11.40
C SER A 800 21.36 16.94 -10.20
N SER A 801 21.44 18.27 -10.17
CA SER A 801 20.92 19.07 -9.06
C SER A 801 19.40 19.08 -9.11
N PHE A 802 18.82 19.26 -10.29
CA PHE A 802 17.38 19.19 -10.52
C PHE A 802 16.80 17.85 -10.04
N ILE A 803 17.37 16.72 -10.48
CA ILE A 803 16.87 15.39 -10.09
C ILE A 803 17.03 15.16 -8.58
N LYS A 804 18.15 15.62 -7.98
CA LYS A 804 18.34 15.52 -6.53
C LYS A 804 17.22 16.25 -5.78
N TYR A 805 16.88 17.48 -6.16
CA TYR A 805 15.82 18.24 -5.49
C TYR A 805 14.44 17.63 -5.76
N ALA A 806 14.17 17.18 -6.98
CA ALA A 806 12.92 16.49 -7.33
C ALA A 806 12.71 15.22 -6.48
N CYS A 807 13.74 14.37 -6.35
CA CYS A 807 13.67 13.18 -5.51
C CYS A 807 13.51 13.51 -4.02
N ILE A 808 14.16 14.56 -3.51
CA ILE A 808 13.98 14.99 -2.11
C ILE A 808 12.56 15.49 -1.87
N ILE A 809 12.00 16.28 -2.78
CA ILE A 809 10.61 16.77 -2.68
C ILE A 809 9.64 15.59 -2.71
N GLY A 810 9.81 14.64 -3.64
CA GLY A 810 8.99 13.43 -3.71
C GLY A 810 9.09 12.56 -2.45
N MET A 811 10.31 12.41 -1.90
CA MET A 811 10.53 11.70 -0.64
C MET A 811 9.80 12.38 0.53
N VAL A 812 9.92 13.72 0.67
CA VAL A 812 9.22 14.47 1.71
C VAL A 812 7.71 14.35 1.54
N TYR A 813 7.21 14.45 0.30
CA TYR A 813 5.79 14.28 -0.01
C TYR A 813 5.27 12.91 0.44
N TYR A 814 5.98 11.83 0.09
CA TYR A 814 5.64 10.48 0.52
C TYR A 814 5.68 10.34 2.05
N CYS A 815 6.72 10.88 2.71
CA CYS A 815 6.80 10.88 4.17
C CYS A 815 5.60 11.57 4.83
N LEU A 816 5.16 12.71 4.31
CA LEU A 816 3.99 13.42 4.85
C LEU A 816 2.70 12.59 4.67
N MET A 817 2.52 11.94 3.52
CA MET A 817 1.38 11.05 3.24
C MET A 817 1.31 9.89 4.25
N VAL A 818 2.45 9.24 4.47
CA VAL A 818 2.62 8.08 5.35
C VAL A 818 2.43 8.46 6.83
N ILE A 819 2.83 9.68 7.22
CA ILE A 819 2.58 10.25 8.56
C ILE A 819 1.11 10.68 8.77
N GLY A 820 0.26 10.59 7.74
CA GLY A 820 -1.17 10.89 7.83
C GLY A 820 -1.54 12.35 7.55
N ILE A 821 -0.64 13.14 6.96
CA ILE A 821 -0.96 14.51 6.52
C ILE A 821 -1.71 14.44 5.18
N ASP A 822 -2.77 15.23 5.03
CA ASP A 822 -3.49 15.34 3.77
C ASP A 822 -2.62 15.96 2.68
N THR A 823 -2.02 15.09 1.88
CA THR A 823 -1.15 15.46 0.75
C THR A 823 -1.93 15.92 -0.48
N THR A 824 -3.26 15.77 -0.50
CA THR A 824 -4.13 16.27 -1.57
C THR A 824 -4.10 17.80 -1.60
N THR A 825 -4.25 18.42 -0.43
CA THR A 825 -4.16 19.87 -0.27
C THR A 825 -2.76 20.40 -0.64
N LEU A 826 -1.70 19.69 -0.25
CA LEU A 826 -0.32 20.05 -0.63
C LEU A 826 -0.10 19.95 -2.14
N LEU A 827 -0.60 18.89 -2.79
CA LEU A 827 -0.49 18.71 -4.23
C LEU A 827 -1.28 19.79 -5.00
N ALA A 828 -2.46 20.17 -4.52
CA ALA A 828 -3.25 21.27 -5.07
C ALA A 828 -2.46 22.60 -5.05
N SER A 829 -1.79 22.90 -3.93
CA SER A 829 -0.94 24.09 -3.81
C SER A 829 0.31 24.04 -4.71
N ALA A 830 0.94 22.87 -4.83
CA ALA A 830 2.07 22.65 -5.74
C ALA A 830 1.66 22.80 -7.22
N GLY A 831 0.40 22.53 -7.55
CA GLY A 831 -0.18 22.78 -8.88
C GLY A 831 -0.07 24.25 -9.29
N ILE A 832 -0.34 25.19 -8.38
CA ILE A 832 -0.23 26.64 -8.64
C ILE A 832 1.22 27.03 -8.96
N LEU A 833 2.19 26.53 -8.18
CA LEU A 833 3.61 26.76 -8.44
C LEU A 833 4.05 26.19 -9.79
N SER A 834 3.50 25.03 -10.17
CA SER A 834 3.78 24.36 -11.45
C SER A 834 3.31 25.21 -12.64
N ILE A 835 2.19 25.92 -12.51
CA ILE A 835 1.70 26.86 -13.52
C ILE A 835 2.70 28.01 -13.73
N ALA A 836 3.24 28.59 -12.65
CA ALA A 836 4.23 29.66 -12.75
C ALA A 836 5.52 29.21 -13.47
N ILE A 837 6.02 28.00 -13.15
CA ILE A 837 7.17 27.41 -13.83
C ILE A 837 6.86 27.15 -15.32
N SER A 838 5.65 26.68 -15.63
CA SER A 838 5.20 26.43 -17.01
C SER A 838 5.17 27.69 -17.84
N PHE A 839 4.67 28.81 -17.29
CA PHE A 839 4.71 30.10 -17.97
C PHE A 839 6.14 30.60 -18.19
N GLY A 840 7.06 30.40 -17.24
CA GLY A 840 8.47 30.75 -17.39
C GLY A 840 9.20 29.91 -18.46
N ALA A 841 8.79 28.65 -18.66
CA ALA A 841 9.37 27.76 -19.66
C ALA A 841 8.68 27.84 -21.04
N LYS A 842 7.55 28.55 -21.17
CA LYS A 842 6.72 28.59 -22.38
C LYS A 842 7.51 28.92 -23.64
N GLU A 843 8.33 29.96 -23.61
CA GLU A 843 9.12 30.39 -24.79
C GLU A 843 10.20 29.36 -25.16
N LEU A 844 10.82 28.71 -24.17
CA LEU A 844 11.82 27.67 -24.41
C LEU A 844 11.19 26.46 -25.12
N VAL A 845 10.00 26.04 -24.67
CA VAL A 845 9.28 24.92 -25.30
C VAL A 845 8.85 25.29 -26.72
N ALA A 846 8.35 26.51 -26.93
CA ALA A 846 7.99 27.01 -28.25
C ALA A 846 9.21 27.03 -29.20
N ASP A 847 10.38 27.47 -28.72
CA ASP A 847 11.62 27.45 -29.49
C ASP A 847 12.02 26.02 -29.92
N ILE A 848 11.93 25.05 -28.99
CA ILE A 848 12.30 23.66 -29.28
C ILE A 848 11.36 23.03 -30.30
N LEU A 849 10.04 23.19 -30.11
CA LEU A 849 9.05 22.66 -31.04
C LEU A 849 9.17 23.29 -32.43
N SER A 850 9.35 24.62 -32.50
CA SER A 850 9.55 25.31 -33.77
C SER A 850 10.82 24.85 -34.48
N GLY A 851 11.92 24.64 -33.72
CA GLY A 851 13.15 24.07 -34.27
C GLY A 851 12.97 22.66 -34.82
N LEU A 852 12.22 21.84 -34.11
CA LEU A 852 11.89 20.48 -34.53
C LEU A 852 11.06 20.48 -35.83
N PHE A 853 10.07 21.35 -35.95
CA PHE A 853 9.29 21.51 -37.19
C PHE A 853 10.13 22.02 -38.36
N ILE A 854 11.02 23.01 -38.16
CA ILE A 854 11.95 23.48 -39.19
C ILE A 854 12.80 22.33 -39.74
N ILE A 855 13.30 21.44 -38.86
CA ILE A 855 14.10 20.28 -39.25
C ILE A 855 13.27 19.21 -39.97
N PHE A 856 12.06 18.91 -39.47
CA PHE A 856 11.20 17.86 -40.03
C PHE A 856 10.55 18.25 -41.36
N GLU A 857 9.99 19.45 -41.45
CA GLU A 857 9.32 19.95 -42.66
C GLU A 857 10.35 20.35 -43.72
N GLY A 858 11.54 20.78 -43.30
CA GLY A 858 12.65 21.06 -44.19
C GLY A 858 12.40 22.24 -45.14
N GLU A 859 11.62 23.23 -44.70
CA GLU A 859 11.27 24.44 -45.48
C GLU A 859 12.50 25.24 -45.95
N PHE A 860 13.57 25.19 -45.17
CA PHE A 860 14.91 25.64 -45.55
C PHE A 860 15.98 24.80 -44.86
N ARG A 861 17.17 24.75 -45.44
CA ARG A 861 18.28 23.91 -44.98
C ARG A 861 19.53 24.74 -44.69
N VAL A 862 20.49 24.12 -44.00
CA VAL A 862 21.82 24.71 -43.84
C VAL A 862 22.43 24.92 -45.23
N GLY A 863 22.84 26.15 -45.52
CA GLY A 863 23.33 26.60 -46.83
C GLY A 863 22.33 27.41 -47.66
N ASP A 864 21.03 27.39 -47.33
CA ASP A 864 20.03 28.20 -48.03
C ASP A 864 20.16 29.68 -47.65
N ILE A 865 19.89 30.58 -48.60
CA ILE A 865 19.72 32.00 -48.36
C ILE A 865 18.25 32.26 -48.05
N ILE A 866 17.99 32.74 -46.83
CA ILE A 866 16.63 33.00 -46.34
C ILE A 866 16.50 34.45 -45.86
N SER A 867 15.28 34.98 -45.94
CA SER A 867 14.89 36.22 -45.28
C SER A 867 13.81 35.94 -44.25
N VAL A 868 14.07 36.34 -43.00
CA VAL A 868 13.18 36.21 -41.85
C VAL A 868 12.92 37.59 -41.28
N GLY A 869 11.74 38.16 -41.58
CA GLY A 869 11.42 39.56 -41.26
C GLY A 869 12.36 40.52 -42.00
N SER A 870 13.08 41.37 -41.26
CA SER A 870 14.08 42.31 -41.80
C SER A 870 15.50 41.75 -41.89
N ARG A 871 15.71 40.49 -41.51
CA ARG A 871 17.02 39.84 -41.44
C ARG A 871 17.15 38.85 -42.60
N SER A 872 18.16 39.04 -43.46
CA SER A 872 18.42 38.15 -44.60
C SER A 872 19.85 37.64 -44.56
N GLY A 873 20.06 36.39 -44.97
CA GLY A 873 21.40 35.81 -45.01
C GLY A 873 21.42 34.29 -45.23
N THR A 874 22.61 33.71 -45.21
CA THR A 874 22.82 32.26 -45.40
C THR A 874 22.70 31.49 -44.09
N VAL A 875 21.92 30.42 -44.06
CA VAL A 875 21.75 29.58 -42.87
C VAL A 875 23.03 28.80 -42.60
N MET A 876 23.61 28.99 -41.41
CA MET A 876 24.85 28.36 -40.98
C MET A 876 24.62 27.10 -40.14
N GLU A 877 23.65 27.16 -39.23
CA GLU A 877 23.36 26.07 -38.28
C GLU A 877 21.89 26.18 -37.86
N ILE A 878 21.19 25.05 -37.88
CA ILE A 878 19.85 24.92 -37.30
C ILE A 878 20.02 24.12 -36.00
N GLY A 879 20.04 24.83 -34.88
CA GLY A 879 20.09 24.23 -33.55
C GLY A 879 18.69 23.90 -33.03
N ILE A 880 18.63 23.16 -31.92
CA ILE A 880 17.35 22.76 -31.31
C ILE A 880 16.51 23.96 -30.87
N ARG A 881 17.14 25.06 -30.42
CA ARG A 881 16.46 26.27 -29.92
C ARG A 881 16.60 27.47 -30.86
N THR A 882 17.71 27.58 -31.58
CA THR A 882 18.05 28.76 -32.36
C THR A 882 18.59 28.39 -33.73
N THR A 883 18.31 29.26 -34.70
CA THR A 883 18.86 29.19 -36.06
C THR A 883 19.86 30.32 -36.24
N LYS A 884 21.04 30.00 -36.78
CA LYS A 884 22.11 30.96 -37.03
C LYS A 884 22.19 31.30 -38.51
N ILE A 885 22.16 32.59 -38.82
CA ILE A 885 22.16 33.13 -40.18
C ILE A 885 23.37 34.08 -40.34
N ASN A 886 24.13 33.96 -41.42
CA ASN A 886 25.20 34.88 -41.77
C ASN A 886 24.70 35.93 -42.76
N ASP A 887 24.80 37.21 -42.40
CA ASP A 887 24.26 38.34 -43.18
C ASP A 887 25.07 38.69 -44.45
N GLY A 888 26.18 37.99 -44.71
CA GLY A 888 27.07 38.24 -45.85
C GLY A 888 28.11 39.33 -45.60
N ASN A 889 27.99 40.09 -44.50
CA ASN A 889 28.99 41.06 -44.03
C ASN A 889 29.94 40.47 -42.98
N GLY A 890 29.78 39.18 -42.67
CA GLY A 890 30.58 38.46 -41.67
C GLY A 890 29.96 38.42 -40.27
N ASN A 891 28.73 38.91 -40.09
CA ASN A 891 28.03 38.85 -38.81
C ASN A 891 27.17 37.58 -38.71
N ILE A 892 27.14 36.96 -37.52
CA ILE A 892 26.26 35.81 -37.24
C ILE A 892 25.05 36.30 -36.44
N ILE A 893 23.88 36.24 -37.06
CA ILE A 893 22.59 36.54 -36.47
C ILE A 893 22.05 35.26 -35.83
N ILE A 894 21.74 35.30 -34.53
CA ILE A 894 21.14 34.18 -33.80
C ILE A 894 19.66 34.49 -33.61
N VAL A 895 18.79 33.71 -34.24
CA VAL A 895 17.33 33.89 -34.16
C VAL A 895 16.73 32.74 -33.35
N ARG A 896 15.80 33.07 -32.45
CA ARG A 896 15.00 32.06 -31.74
C ARG A 896 14.09 31.36 -32.72
N ASN A 897 14.01 30.03 -32.68
CA ASN A 897 13.22 29.28 -33.64
C ASN A 897 11.73 29.65 -33.56
N SER A 898 11.19 30.03 -32.39
CA SER A 898 9.78 30.49 -32.27
C SER A 898 9.52 31.87 -32.89
N GLU A 899 10.56 32.68 -33.12
CA GLU A 899 10.45 33.97 -33.81
C GLU A 899 10.57 33.83 -35.33
N VAL A 900 10.95 32.66 -35.83
CA VAL A 900 11.10 32.38 -37.27
C VAL A 900 9.70 32.25 -37.88
N SER A 901 9.15 33.38 -38.32
CA SER A 901 7.86 33.47 -38.98
C SER A 901 8.01 34.20 -40.32
N ASN A 902 7.16 33.87 -41.29
CA ASN A 902 7.18 34.44 -42.64
C ASN A 902 8.55 34.32 -43.35
N VAL A 903 9.11 33.11 -43.36
CA VAL A 903 10.40 32.85 -44.00
C VAL A 903 10.24 32.86 -45.52
N VAL A 904 11.05 33.66 -46.19
CA VAL A 904 11.21 33.62 -47.65
C VAL A 904 12.51 32.88 -47.95
N ASN A 905 12.40 31.66 -48.49
CA ASN A 905 13.56 30.92 -48.99
C ASN A 905 13.87 31.38 -50.41
N MET A 906 15.02 32.03 -50.60
CA MET A 906 15.43 32.59 -51.88
C MET A 906 16.25 31.61 -52.73
N THR A 907 16.58 30.42 -52.21
CA THR A 907 17.48 29.45 -52.88
C THR A 907 16.74 28.21 -53.41
N LYS A 908 15.47 28.00 -53.03
CA LYS A 908 14.68 26.82 -53.41
C LYS A 908 14.35 26.78 -54.90
N GLU A 909 14.14 27.93 -55.51
CA GLU A 909 13.97 28.12 -56.96
C GLU A 909 15.04 29.08 -57.49
N SER A 910 15.28 29.07 -58.80
CA SER A 910 16.20 30.03 -59.42
C SER A 910 15.66 31.45 -59.27
N SER A 911 16.58 32.39 -59.08
CA SER A 911 16.26 33.81 -58.95
C SER A 911 16.35 34.54 -60.28
N PHE A 912 15.78 35.74 -60.34
CA PHE A 912 15.86 36.60 -61.51
C PHE A 912 16.74 37.83 -61.22
N ALA A 913 17.81 37.99 -61.97
CA ALA A 913 18.57 39.23 -62.05
C ALA A 913 17.88 40.17 -63.06
N ALA A 914 17.42 41.32 -62.59
CA ALA A 914 16.76 42.33 -63.42
C ALA A 914 17.68 43.52 -63.70
N CYS A 915 17.73 43.92 -64.97
CA CYS A 915 18.47 45.07 -65.46
C CYS A 915 17.50 46.02 -66.17
N ASP A 916 17.27 47.18 -65.56
CA ASP A 916 16.46 48.25 -66.13
C ASP A 916 17.36 49.27 -66.82
N LEU A 917 17.01 49.61 -68.05
CA LEU A 917 17.77 50.54 -68.90
C LEU A 917 16.85 51.60 -69.47
N GLN A 918 17.42 52.77 -69.73
CA GLN A 918 16.68 53.91 -70.26
C GLN A 918 17.12 54.17 -71.71
N ILE A 919 16.16 54.34 -72.61
CA ILE A 919 16.37 54.75 -74.01
C ILE A 919 15.59 56.04 -74.31
N GLU A 920 16.03 56.81 -75.29
CA GLU A 920 15.34 58.04 -75.71
C GLU A 920 13.96 57.75 -76.33
N TYR A 921 13.01 58.67 -76.19
CA TYR A 921 11.67 58.54 -76.80
C TYR A 921 11.69 58.46 -78.34
N GLY A 922 12.70 59.06 -78.97
CA GLY A 922 12.88 59.00 -80.42
C GLY A 922 13.45 57.68 -80.92
N GLU A 923 13.95 56.83 -80.02
CA GLU A 923 14.55 55.55 -80.38
C GLU A 923 13.46 54.54 -80.78
N SER A 924 13.69 53.81 -81.87
CA SER A 924 12.72 52.81 -82.33
C SER A 924 12.77 51.56 -81.45
N LEU A 925 11.67 51.26 -80.75
CA LEU A 925 11.56 50.05 -79.93
C LEU A 925 11.82 48.78 -80.75
N VAL A 926 11.26 48.70 -81.96
CA VAL A 926 11.48 47.56 -82.87
C VAL A 926 12.97 47.40 -83.21
N ARG A 927 13.72 48.50 -83.34
CA ARG A 927 15.18 48.44 -83.57
C ARG A 927 15.91 47.90 -82.35
N VAL A 928 15.58 48.39 -81.15
CA VAL A 928 16.17 47.93 -79.90
C VAL A 928 15.87 46.45 -79.66
N GLU A 929 14.63 46.01 -79.87
CA GLU A 929 14.21 44.61 -79.75
C GLU A 929 15.02 43.69 -80.68
N ASN A 930 15.17 44.05 -81.95
CA ASN A 930 15.98 43.28 -82.91
C ASN A 930 17.47 43.20 -82.53
N VAL A 931 18.03 44.30 -81.98
CA VAL A 931 19.43 44.33 -81.51
C VAL A 931 19.59 43.42 -80.29
N LEU A 932 18.66 43.48 -79.34
CA LEU A 932 18.67 42.65 -78.15
C LEU A 932 18.51 41.16 -78.51
N GLU A 933 17.58 40.82 -79.40
CA GLU A 933 17.38 39.43 -79.88
C GLU A 933 18.66 38.86 -80.52
N LYS A 934 19.40 39.70 -81.26
CA LYS A 934 20.67 39.30 -81.87
C LYS A 934 21.81 39.13 -80.85
N GLU A 935 21.87 39.94 -79.80
CA GLU A 935 22.99 39.95 -78.85
C GLU A 935 22.77 39.08 -77.59
N PHE A 936 21.52 38.73 -77.24
CA PHE A 936 21.22 37.88 -76.08
C PHE A 936 21.93 36.52 -76.09
N PRO A 937 22.03 35.79 -77.22
CA PRO A 937 22.82 34.55 -77.27
C PRO A 937 24.30 34.79 -76.91
N ASN A 938 24.88 35.89 -77.42
CA ASN A 938 26.28 36.23 -77.17
C ASN A 938 26.52 36.62 -75.71
N ILE A 939 25.54 37.27 -75.04
CA ILE A 939 25.61 37.59 -73.62
C ILE A 939 25.56 36.33 -72.78
N ARG A 940 24.67 35.39 -73.12
CA ARG A 940 24.56 34.11 -72.43
C ARG A 940 25.86 33.30 -72.49
N GLU A 941 26.55 33.31 -73.62
CA GLU A 941 27.86 32.65 -73.75
C GLU A 941 28.96 33.33 -72.92
N ARG A 942 28.91 34.67 -72.77
CA ARG A 942 29.90 35.43 -71.99
C ARG A 942 29.68 35.35 -70.48
N LEU A 943 28.42 35.27 -70.04
CA LEU A 943 28.04 35.29 -68.62
C LEU A 943 27.57 33.90 -68.19
N SER A 944 28.52 33.08 -67.71
CA SER A 944 28.24 31.70 -67.26
C SER A 944 27.28 31.59 -66.07
N SER A 945 27.02 32.70 -65.37
CA SER A 945 26.07 32.77 -64.25
C SER A 945 24.61 32.83 -64.71
N ILE A 946 24.34 32.95 -66.01
CA ILE A 946 22.98 32.91 -66.58
C ILE A 946 22.57 31.45 -66.81
N GLU A 947 21.55 31.00 -66.08
CA GLU A 947 20.92 29.69 -66.29
C GLU A 947 19.97 29.76 -67.49
N GLU A 948 19.11 30.78 -67.52
CA GLU A 948 18.09 31.00 -68.56
C GLU A 948 17.94 32.50 -68.88
N GLY A 949 17.64 32.84 -70.15
CA GLY A 949 17.65 34.23 -70.65
C GLY A 949 19.02 34.64 -71.24
N PRO A 950 19.31 35.95 -71.37
CA PRO A 950 18.49 37.10 -70.99
C PRO A 950 17.19 37.22 -71.78
N PHE A 951 16.12 37.70 -71.15
CA PHE A 951 14.81 37.94 -71.74
C PHE A 951 14.46 39.41 -71.70
N TYR A 952 14.02 39.96 -72.83
CA TYR A 952 13.40 41.27 -72.88
C TYR A 952 11.97 41.18 -72.33
N ARG A 953 11.66 41.97 -71.29
CA ARG A 953 10.33 42.00 -70.63
C ARG A 953 9.48 43.20 -71.07
N GLY A 954 9.88 43.91 -72.13
CA GLY A 954 9.15 45.07 -72.62
C GLY A 954 9.54 46.38 -71.94
N VAL A 955 8.73 47.40 -72.22
CA VAL A 955 8.77 48.71 -71.58
C VAL A 955 8.11 48.61 -70.20
N VAL A 956 8.87 48.92 -69.15
CA VAL A 956 8.39 48.93 -67.76
C VAL A 956 7.71 50.25 -67.41
N SER A 957 8.29 51.37 -67.87
CA SER A 957 7.72 52.69 -67.64
C SER A 957 8.12 53.69 -68.74
N LEU A 958 7.26 54.67 -68.96
CA LEU A 958 7.52 55.86 -69.78
C LEU A 958 7.84 57.01 -68.82
N ALA A 959 9.12 57.24 -68.55
CA ALA A 959 9.60 58.27 -67.63
C ALA A 959 9.68 59.65 -68.30
N ASP A 960 9.94 60.71 -67.53
CA ASP A 960 9.85 62.11 -67.99
C ASP A 960 10.64 62.42 -69.27
N ASN A 961 11.79 61.76 -69.46
CA ASN A 961 12.70 61.97 -70.58
C ASN A 961 13.20 60.65 -71.21
N SER A 962 12.67 59.51 -70.77
CA SER A 962 13.17 58.19 -71.20
C SER A 962 12.09 57.12 -71.22
N VAL A 963 12.29 56.12 -72.06
CA VAL A 963 11.55 54.87 -72.04
C VAL A 963 12.39 53.84 -71.28
N VAL A 964 11.89 53.33 -70.16
CA VAL A 964 12.58 52.33 -69.35
C VAL A 964 12.21 50.94 -69.85
N ILE A 965 13.21 50.19 -70.31
CA ILE A 965 13.07 48.79 -70.69
C ILE A 965 13.70 47.87 -69.65
N ARG A 966 13.16 46.65 -69.51
CA ARG A 966 13.70 45.65 -68.58
C ARG A 966 14.19 44.40 -69.30
N ILE A 967 15.41 44.01 -68.96
CA ILE A 967 15.97 42.70 -69.29
C ILE A 967 16.07 41.90 -68.00
N VAL A 968 15.64 40.63 -68.03
CA VAL A 968 15.82 39.71 -66.90
C VAL A 968 16.58 38.48 -67.31
N ALA A 969 17.45 37.97 -66.45
CA ALA A 969 18.10 36.68 -66.62
C ALA A 969 17.90 35.84 -65.36
N GLN A 970 17.66 34.54 -65.55
CA GLN A 970 17.54 33.58 -64.47
C GLN A 970 18.94 33.12 -64.03
N CYS A 971 19.17 33.05 -62.72
CA CYS A 971 20.44 32.65 -62.12
C CYS A 971 20.23 32.14 -60.69
N ALA A 972 21.20 31.40 -60.15
CA ALA A 972 21.26 31.11 -58.72
C ALA A 972 21.27 32.41 -57.87
N GLU A 973 20.58 32.44 -56.72
CA GLU A 973 20.46 33.63 -55.86
C GLU A 973 21.83 34.20 -55.44
N GLN A 974 22.81 33.34 -55.16
CA GLN A 974 24.17 33.75 -54.82
C GLN A 974 24.82 34.65 -55.88
N ASN A 975 24.43 34.47 -57.15
CA ASN A 975 24.98 35.19 -58.29
C ASN A 975 24.08 36.35 -58.76
N ARG A 976 22.91 36.57 -58.16
CA ARG A 976 21.93 37.56 -58.63
C ARG A 976 22.52 38.97 -58.66
N ALA A 977 23.02 39.47 -57.53
CA ALA A 977 23.58 40.83 -57.46
C ALA A 977 24.84 41.03 -58.33
N PRO A 978 25.80 40.08 -58.39
CA PRO A 978 26.87 40.12 -59.39
C PRO A 978 26.35 40.18 -60.83
N LEU A 979 25.42 39.29 -61.19
CA LEU A 979 24.90 39.20 -62.55
C LEU A 979 24.11 40.44 -62.98
N GLU A 980 23.35 41.07 -62.08
CA GLU A 980 22.69 42.34 -62.38
C GLU A 980 23.71 43.44 -62.76
N ARG A 981 24.89 43.46 -62.13
CA ARG A 981 25.96 44.42 -62.46
C ARG A 981 26.59 44.09 -63.81
N ASP A 982 26.83 42.81 -64.06
CA ASP A 982 27.39 42.33 -65.33
C ASP A 982 26.45 42.59 -66.50
N LEU A 983 25.14 42.35 -66.33
CA LEU A 983 24.12 42.68 -67.32
C LEU A 983 24.08 44.18 -67.61
N ARG A 984 24.07 45.04 -66.57
CA ARG A 984 24.11 46.51 -66.78
C ARG A 984 25.34 46.93 -67.60
N ARG A 985 26.49 46.31 -67.34
CA ARG A 985 27.73 46.56 -68.09
C ARG A 985 27.60 46.11 -69.55
N GLU A 986 27.17 44.88 -69.80
CA GLU A 986 27.02 44.35 -71.16
C GLU A 986 26.02 45.15 -71.99
N MET A 987 24.91 45.55 -71.36
CA MET A 987 23.89 46.39 -71.99
C MET A 987 24.42 47.76 -72.40
N LYS A 988 25.22 48.40 -71.54
CA LYS A 988 25.87 49.67 -71.88
C LYS A 988 26.79 49.53 -73.10
N LEU A 989 27.59 48.47 -73.14
CA LEU A 989 28.50 48.20 -74.26
C LEU A 989 27.76 47.92 -75.58
N ILE A 990 26.60 47.27 -75.52
CA ILE A 990 25.76 47.02 -76.70
C ILE A 990 25.13 48.30 -77.19
N PHE A 991 24.58 49.12 -76.29
CA PHE A 991 23.96 50.39 -76.67
C PHE A 991 24.96 51.33 -77.33
N ASP A 992 26.20 51.38 -76.81
CA ASP A 992 27.29 52.16 -77.42
C ASP A 992 27.69 51.63 -78.80
N ARG A 993 27.72 50.30 -78.99
CA ARG A 993 28.09 49.68 -80.27
C ARG A 993 27.07 49.93 -81.37
N TYR A 994 25.78 49.91 -81.01
CA TYR A 994 24.68 50.06 -81.95
C TYR A 994 24.14 51.49 -82.01
N ASP A 995 24.80 52.47 -81.39
CA ASP A 995 24.37 53.87 -81.39
C ASP A 995 22.90 54.02 -80.92
N ILE A 996 22.61 53.40 -79.78
CA ILE A 996 21.35 53.54 -79.04
C ILE A 996 21.61 54.54 -77.91
N ASN A 997 21.00 55.72 -78.00
CA ASN A 997 21.25 56.78 -77.04
C ASN A 997 20.60 56.50 -75.68
N ILE A 998 21.40 56.64 -74.62
CA ILE A 998 20.90 56.69 -73.24
C ILE A 998 20.56 58.15 -72.93
N PRO A 999 19.30 58.47 -72.63
CA PRO A 999 18.83 59.84 -72.52
C PRO A 999 19.49 60.56 -71.34
N TYR A 1000 19.94 61.79 -71.60
CA TYR A 1000 20.13 62.79 -70.55
C TYR A 1000 18.77 63.45 -70.22
N PRO A 1001 18.62 64.05 -69.04
CA PRO A 1001 17.45 64.89 -68.73
C PRO A 1001 17.25 65.98 -69.80
N GLN A 1002 16.15 65.91 -70.54
CA GLN A 1002 15.82 66.92 -71.55
C GLN A 1002 14.89 67.99 -70.96
N VAL A 1003 15.19 69.26 -71.21
CA VAL A 1003 14.37 70.40 -70.80
C VAL A 1003 13.99 71.20 -72.04
N VAL A 1004 12.69 71.29 -72.33
CA VAL A 1004 12.19 72.15 -73.40
C VAL A 1004 12.08 73.58 -72.86
N VAL A 1005 12.96 74.46 -73.34
CA VAL A 1005 12.94 75.89 -72.96
C VAL A 1005 12.15 76.66 -74.00
N HIS A 1006 10.99 77.21 -73.61
CA HIS A 1006 10.24 78.16 -74.43
C HIS A 1006 10.68 79.59 -74.08
N GLU A 1007 11.40 80.26 -74.97
CA GLU A 1007 11.74 81.68 -74.82
C GLU A 1007 10.60 82.58 -75.33
N PRO A 1008 9.93 83.40 -74.47
CA PRO A 1008 8.86 84.30 -74.90
C PRO A 1008 9.40 85.56 -75.60
N LYS A 1009 8.76 85.98 -76.71
CA LYS A 1009 9.23 87.05 -77.62
C LYS A 1009 9.04 88.51 -77.16
N GLU A 1010 8.47 88.78 -75.99
CA GLU A 1010 8.39 90.15 -75.42
C GLU A 1010 8.57 90.18 -73.89
N PHE A 1011 9.61 90.86 -73.41
CA PHE A 1011 9.88 91.10 -71.99
C PHE A 1011 9.02 92.25 -71.45
N LYS A 1012 7.97 91.95 -70.68
CA LYS A 1012 7.28 92.94 -69.84
C LYS A 1012 8.08 93.15 -68.55
N LYS A 1013 8.66 94.34 -68.34
CA LYS A 1013 9.28 94.69 -67.05
C LYS A 1013 8.21 94.68 -65.96
N ALA A 1014 8.50 93.97 -64.86
CA ALA A 1014 7.61 93.87 -63.70
C ALA A 1014 7.22 95.25 -63.17
N THR A 1015 5.94 95.40 -62.83
CA THR A 1015 5.36 96.64 -62.30
C THR A 1015 5.80 96.84 -60.85
N ALA A 1016 5.89 98.09 -60.37
CA ALA A 1016 6.30 98.37 -58.98
C ALA A 1016 5.43 97.64 -57.92
N ALA A 1017 4.16 97.38 -58.24
CA ALA A 1017 3.27 96.58 -57.38
C ALA A 1017 3.67 95.09 -57.30
N GLU A 1018 4.24 94.52 -58.37
CA GLU A 1018 4.73 93.14 -58.41
C GLU A 1018 6.07 93.01 -57.68
N GLN A 1019 6.93 94.03 -57.73
CA GLN A 1019 8.13 94.12 -56.89
C GLN A 1019 7.78 94.21 -55.39
N MET A 1020 6.82 95.06 -55.02
CA MET A 1020 6.37 95.14 -53.62
C MET A 1020 5.72 93.84 -53.12
N ARG A 1021 5.01 93.10 -53.97
CA ARG A 1021 4.51 91.76 -53.61
C ARG A 1021 5.65 90.76 -53.41
N ALA A 1022 6.65 90.78 -54.27
CA ALA A 1022 7.81 89.90 -54.15
C ALA A 1022 8.63 90.19 -52.89
N ASP A 1023 8.83 91.47 -52.55
CA ASP A 1023 9.55 91.87 -51.33
C ASP A 1023 8.78 91.50 -50.05
N ARG A 1024 7.45 91.69 -50.05
CA ARG A 1024 6.59 91.31 -48.92
C ARG A 1024 6.57 89.79 -48.70
N PHE A 1025 6.50 89.00 -49.78
CA PHE A 1025 6.63 87.54 -49.72
C PHE A 1025 8.01 87.12 -49.19
N ARG A 1026 9.07 87.88 -49.50
CA ARG A 1026 10.41 87.66 -48.97
C ARG A 1026 10.51 87.92 -47.47
N GLU A 1027 9.81 88.94 -46.97
CA GLU A 1027 9.73 89.24 -45.53
C GLU A 1027 8.91 88.18 -44.79
N GLU A 1028 7.76 87.76 -45.32
CA GLU A 1028 6.94 86.68 -44.74
C GLU A 1028 7.72 85.36 -44.60
N GLN A 1029 8.49 84.98 -45.63
CA GLN A 1029 9.38 83.82 -45.58
C GLN A 1029 10.47 83.96 -44.50
N LYS A 1030 10.95 85.19 -44.25
CA LYS A 1030 11.98 85.48 -43.25
C LYS A 1030 11.43 85.42 -41.82
N GLU A 1031 10.21 85.90 -41.59
CA GLU A 1031 9.51 85.77 -40.30
C GLU A 1031 9.14 84.32 -39.99
N ALA A 1032 8.60 83.57 -40.96
CA ALA A 1032 8.27 82.16 -40.79
C ALA A 1032 9.51 81.31 -40.42
N SER A 1033 10.70 81.66 -40.94
CA SER A 1033 11.95 80.99 -40.58
C SER A 1033 12.46 81.29 -39.16
N ARG A 1034 12.06 82.43 -38.56
CA ARG A 1034 12.45 82.82 -37.19
C ARG A 1034 11.60 82.11 -36.14
N ASN A 1035 10.29 81.96 -36.36
CA ASN A 1035 9.38 81.34 -35.40
C ASN A 1035 9.60 79.82 -35.22
N ILE A 1036 10.33 79.15 -36.13
CA ILE A 1036 10.67 77.73 -36.01
C ILE A 1036 11.85 77.49 -35.04
N ILE A 1037 12.62 78.53 -34.70
CA ILE A 1037 13.85 78.41 -33.87
C ILE A 1037 13.57 78.67 -32.37
N ASP A 1038 12.46 79.34 -32.03
CA ASP A 1038 12.14 79.68 -30.63
C ASP A 1038 11.27 78.63 -29.89
N ASP A 1039 10.69 77.64 -30.60
CA ASP A 1039 9.80 76.61 -30.00
C ASP A 1039 10.52 75.39 -29.39
N ASP A 1040 11.85 75.28 -29.53
CA ASP A 1040 12.64 74.11 -29.06
C ASP A 1040 13.19 74.25 -27.60
N ASN A 1041 12.84 75.32 -26.86
CA ASN A 1041 13.41 75.61 -25.53
C ASN A 1041 12.49 75.38 -24.32
N ASP A 1042 11.31 74.76 -24.47
CA ASP A 1042 10.28 74.70 -23.39
C ASP A 1042 9.80 73.28 -23.00
N PHE A 1043 10.68 72.27 -23.03
CA PHE A 1043 10.34 70.92 -22.55
C PHE A 1043 11.39 70.34 -21.56
N ASP A 1044 11.50 70.96 -20.39
CA ASP A 1044 12.03 70.33 -19.17
C ASP A 1044 11.16 70.76 -17.97
N LEU A 1045 10.83 69.80 -17.09
CA LEU A 1045 10.06 69.86 -15.82
C LEU A 1045 8.61 69.30 -15.87
N VAL A 1046 8.42 68.05 -15.41
CA VAL A 1046 7.52 67.68 -14.29
C VAL A 1046 8.00 66.36 -13.66
N GLU A 1047 8.18 66.39 -12.33
CA GLU A 1047 8.56 65.32 -11.41
C GLU A 1047 7.45 64.29 -11.10
N ASP A 1048 7.89 63.05 -10.84
CA ASP A 1048 7.62 62.18 -9.69
C ASP A 1048 6.24 62.22 -8.94
N SER A 1049 5.60 61.07 -8.79
CA SER A 1049 5.16 60.48 -7.49
C SER A 1049 3.90 59.60 -7.56
N SER A 1050 4.05 58.31 -7.29
CA SER A 1050 3.17 57.57 -6.36
C SER A 1050 3.78 56.19 -6.02
N ARG A 1051 4.37 56.10 -4.82
CA ARG A 1051 4.75 54.87 -4.13
C ARG A 1051 3.51 54.16 -3.57
N ARG A 1052 3.44 52.83 -3.63
CA ARG A 1052 3.37 51.89 -2.49
C ARG A 1052 2.84 50.54 -2.93
#